data_AF-A0AAU6GMG9-F1
#
_entry.id   AF-A0AAU6GMG9-F1
#
_cell.length_a   1.000
_cell.length_b   1.000
_cell.length_c   1.000
_cell.angle_alpha   90.00
_cell.angle_beta   90.00
_cell.angle_gamma   90.00
#
_symmetry.space_group_name_H-M   'P 1'
#
loop_
_entity.id
_entity.type
_entity.pdbx_description
1 polymer ?
#
loop_
_entity_poly.entity_id
_entity_poly.type
_entity_poly.pdbx_seq_one_letter_code
_entity_poly.pdbx_strand_id
1 'polypeptide(L)'
;MMLLHRDDECARLDKALRACSDGTAQLVLVEGAPGCGKTRFLQYAADLAADRGLTVLHAAADPGARREDHALLRRLAACLTGDLPRPAPAPDETAAGFATLLRTACANGPVLLCVDDLQHADRASLAELLRLTHTLHEAPLLTVLAQSPYHRTDGFGLHTELLRHQGFVRIPLARLDARGTAELARFWGTPVPADATASLHALSGGNPLLIRALLAETGTPAGRPEWPEPEPGGPFTEAFATCVQRCGPAARRLAAALAVLGPQADVQRAARLARLGTDAAARACSALDAAGLVTGARLRHPAAESAVLGMLSCEQRRSMHRNAARVLHHALAEPAVVAGQLLAAGTATHSWEIQALRDAARQEPFSPGDPDGAPTFLRLARSGCPDEPTRLRITLQLAAHTWRLHPAAAHHLLDEPQAALRAGRLPCADAGWLARLLAAQGRVEEADEVLGRAAGDVRPARDSVPSEPHAQCPVTHERPSAPVTRAATLWLSPGAREDVPAAERLLTDTPLAPATYESLARALRTLVHHRPQRAVAWCVRLAEEISARDAPGWQTAFATAHAESLLRLGDLAGARREATRALEHLAGRGGPFLLAPLALLVQALTEQGEYATAALHLHPTLPGEPYSTVHALAFLRARGRYHLATGRPQAALEEFLEAGRTAARWATDQPEPLPWRTDAAEALLLLGRPGEAQALVADQLALPAAAGARVRGVTLRLSAATAEPRRRVELLAGAVDELRDYGDRLELARALADLGSALRLNGEGTRAGTITRRAWQLAGDCGAVPLRERIRPVDGPERAARPVRSRDTARLSGSEERVAALAAQGHTNREIAVKLFVSPSTVERHLTCVYRKLGIARRQDLPSDLRTRTFEQAGH
;
A
#
# COMPACT_ATOMS: atom_id res chain seq x y z
N MET A 1 50.39 -18.97 -30.39
CA MET A 1 49.24 -18.48 -29.60
C MET A 1 48.15 -17.97 -30.57
N MET A 2 46.86 -18.27 -30.39
CA MET A 2 45.81 -17.97 -31.41
C MET A 2 45.08 -16.63 -31.15
N LEU A 3 44.93 -15.80 -32.19
CA LEU A 3 44.03 -14.63 -32.25
C LEU A 3 42.84 -14.96 -33.15
N LEU A 4 41.61 -14.75 -32.67
CA LEU A 4 40.38 -15.05 -33.41
C LEU A 4 39.86 -13.81 -34.15
N HIS A 5 39.44 -13.96 -35.40
CA HIS A 5 38.88 -12.90 -36.25
C HIS A 5 39.76 -11.66 -36.37
N ARG A 6 41.07 -11.88 -36.57
CA ARG A 6 42.09 -10.82 -36.71
C ARG A 6 43.01 -11.04 -37.90
N ASP A 7 42.53 -11.72 -38.94
CA ASP A 7 43.38 -12.16 -40.05
C ASP A 7 44.04 -10.97 -40.78
N ASP A 8 43.28 -9.90 -41.01
CA ASP A 8 43.78 -8.68 -41.63
C ASP A 8 44.79 -7.95 -40.74
N GLU A 9 44.51 -7.82 -39.44
CA GLU A 9 45.44 -7.21 -38.49
C GLU A 9 46.73 -8.02 -38.34
N CYS A 10 46.62 -9.36 -38.31
CA CYS A 10 47.76 -10.27 -38.28
C CYS A 10 48.58 -10.20 -39.57
N ALA A 11 47.94 -10.12 -40.74
CA ALA A 11 48.63 -9.99 -42.03
C ALA A 11 49.42 -8.67 -42.12
N ARG A 12 48.88 -7.57 -41.59
CA ARG A 12 49.55 -6.27 -41.56
C ARG A 12 50.75 -6.26 -40.60
N LEU A 13 50.61 -6.90 -39.44
CA LEU A 13 51.72 -7.10 -38.51
C LEU A 13 52.80 -8.00 -39.11
N ASP A 14 52.41 -9.11 -39.75
CA ASP A 14 53.33 -10.02 -40.42
C ASP A 14 54.15 -9.32 -41.50
N LYS A 15 53.51 -8.48 -42.31
CA LYS A 15 54.19 -7.64 -43.30
C LYS A 15 55.22 -6.71 -42.65
N ALA A 16 54.87 -6.07 -41.53
CA ALA A 16 55.80 -5.20 -40.80
C ALA A 16 56.99 -5.96 -40.19
N LEU A 17 56.75 -7.17 -39.66
CA LEU A 17 57.80 -8.05 -39.14
C LEU A 17 58.77 -8.51 -40.23
N ARG A 18 58.27 -8.86 -41.43
CA ARG A 18 59.11 -9.21 -42.58
C ARG A 18 59.98 -8.02 -43.00
N ALA A 19 59.38 -6.84 -43.16
CA ALA A 19 60.10 -5.63 -43.52
C ALA A 19 61.21 -5.27 -42.51
N CYS A 20 60.98 -5.48 -41.20
CA CYS A 20 61.99 -5.32 -40.17
C CYS A 20 63.13 -6.35 -40.29
N SER A 21 62.79 -7.60 -40.58
CA SER A 21 63.78 -8.67 -40.82
C SER A 21 64.65 -8.37 -42.05
N ASP A 22 64.08 -7.70 -43.05
CA ASP A 22 64.77 -7.23 -44.26
C ASP A 22 65.60 -5.94 -44.02
N GLY A 23 65.68 -5.44 -42.79
CA GLY A 23 66.51 -4.29 -42.42
C GLY A 23 65.80 -2.93 -42.41
N THR A 24 64.48 -2.86 -42.64
CA THR A 24 63.75 -1.58 -42.68
C THR A 24 63.00 -1.30 -41.39
N ALA A 25 63.15 -0.08 -40.85
CA ALA A 25 62.42 0.32 -39.65
C ALA A 25 60.91 0.45 -39.90
N GLN A 26 60.11 -0.08 -38.99
CA GLN A 26 58.65 -0.07 -39.07
C GLN A 26 58.05 0.47 -37.76
N LEU A 27 56.95 1.20 -37.89
CA LEU A 27 56.24 1.78 -36.75
C LEU A 27 54.76 1.43 -36.82
N VAL A 28 54.32 0.54 -35.94
CA VAL A 28 52.95 0.05 -35.88
C VAL A 28 52.23 0.68 -34.69
N LEU A 29 51.09 1.31 -34.93
CA LEU A 29 50.20 1.81 -33.89
C LEU A 29 48.94 0.95 -33.83
N VAL A 30 48.79 0.23 -32.73
CA VAL A 30 47.62 -0.59 -32.41
C VAL A 30 46.64 0.23 -31.60
N GLU A 31 45.48 0.54 -32.18
CA GLU A 31 44.46 1.32 -31.52
C GLU A 31 43.25 0.48 -31.19
N GLY A 32 42.71 0.63 -29.98
CA GLY A 32 41.50 -0.09 -29.62
C GLY A 32 40.94 0.33 -28.28
N ALA A 33 39.65 0.10 -28.09
CA ALA A 33 38.98 0.39 -26.83
C ALA A 33 39.49 -0.52 -25.69
N PRO A 34 39.21 -0.17 -24.42
CA PRO A 34 39.50 -1.07 -23.30
C PRO A 34 38.87 -2.45 -23.47
N GLY A 35 39.62 -3.51 -23.21
CA GLY A 35 39.15 -4.89 -23.29
C GLY A 35 39.13 -5.52 -24.68
N CYS A 36 39.41 -4.78 -25.76
CA CYS A 36 39.35 -5.32 -27.14
C CYS A 36 40.50 -6.28 -27.52
N GLY A 37 41.50 -6.47 -26.64
CA GLY A 37 42.60 -7.41 -26.86
C GLY A 37 43.95 -6.80 -27.28
N LYS A 38 44.16 -5.47 -27.15
CA LYS A 38 45.46 -4.81 -27.47
C LYS A 38 46.68 -5.50 -26.86
N THR A 39 46.68 -5.71 -25.54
CA THR A 39 47.77 -6.41 -24.83
C THR A 39 47.99 -7.82 -25.37
N ARG A 40 46.92 -8.52 -25.73
CA ARG A 40 46.99 -9.86 -26.33
C ARG A 40 47.58 -9.84 -27.74
N PHE A 41 47.28 -8.80 -28.51
CA PHE A 41 47.87 -8.57 -29.83
C PHE A 41 49.37 -8.24 -29.73
N LEU A 42 49.79 -7.45 -28.73
CA LEU A 42 51.22 -7.19 -28.47
C LEU A 42 51.95 -8.47 -28.03
N GLN A 43 51.34 -9.31 -27.19
CA GLN A 43 51.89 -10.61 -26.82
C GLN A 43 52.05 -11.51 -28.05
N TYR A 44 51.04 -11.57 -28.92
CA TYR A 44 51.13 -12.31 -30.18
C TYR A 44 52.26 -11.79 -31.07
N ALA A 45 52.44 -10.47 -31.16
CA ALA A 45 53.55 -9.86 -31.90
C ALA A 45 54.91 -10.22 -31.30
N ALA A 46 55.03 -10.21 -29.97
CA ALA A 46 56.22 -10.61 -29.25
C ALA A 46 56.58 -12.09 -29.49
N ASP A 47 55.61 -12.99 -29.36
CA ASP A 47 55.79 -14.42 -29.59
C ASP A 47 56.24 -14.68 -31.04
N LEU A 48 55.54 -14.09 -32.03
CA LEU A 48 55.85 -14.26 -33.44
C LEU A 48 57.22 -13.68 -33.82
N ALA A 49 57.65 -12.60 -33.17
CA ALA A 49 58.97 -12.02 -33.36
C ALA A 49 60.07 -12.89 -32.74
N ALA A 50 59.85 -13.42 -31.54
CA ALA A 50 60.77 -14.34 -30.88
C ALA A 50 60.96 -15.62 -31.69
N ASP A 51 59.88 -16.19 -32.25
CA ASP A 51 59.92 -17.36 -33.15
C ASP A 51 60.74 -17.09 -34.43
N ARG A 52 60.89 -15.82 -34.83
CA ARG A 52 61.70 -15.37 -35.96
C ARG A 52 63.11 -14.91 -35.58
N GLY A 53 63.48 -15.04 -34.31
CA GLY A 53 64.81 -14.68 -33.82
C GLY A 53 65.03 -13.19 -33.57
N LEU A 54 63.97 -12.38 -33.47
CA LEU A 54 64.08 -10.97 -33.10
C LEU A 54 64.33 -10.82 -31.59
N THR A 55 65.10 -9.80 -31.21
CA THR A 55 65.21 -9.39 -29.80
C THR A 55 63.95 -8.62 -29.40
N VAL A 56 63.23 -9.08 -28.38
CA VAL A 56 61.94 -8.49 -27.97
C VAL A 56 62.09 -7.66 -26.70
N LEU A 57 61.69 -6.39 -26.78
CA LEU A 57 61.61 -5.46 -25.66
C LEU A 57 60.14 -5.10 -25.42
N HIS A 58 59.60 -5.42 -24.25
CA HIS A 58 58.19 -5.17 -23.95
C HIS A 58 58.02 -4.47 -22.61
N ALA A 59 57.39 -3.29 -22.64
CA ALA A 59 57.00 -2.56 -21.44
C ALA A 59 55.56 -2.02 -21.57
N ALA A 60 54.85 -1.95 -20.45
CA ALA A 60 53.58 -1.23 -20.34
C ALA A 60 53.80 0.10 -19.62
N ALA A 61 53.22 1.19 -20.10
CA ALA A 61 53.30 2.46 -19.38
C ALA A 61 52.45 2.42 -18.09
N ASP A 62 52.96 3.01 -17.02
CA ASP A 62 52.30 3.02 -15.70
C ASP A 62 51.63 4.38 -15.44
N PRO A 63 50.31 4.41 -15.17
CA PRO A 63 49.62 5.64 -14.75
C PRO A 63 50.28 6.35 -13.56
N GLY A 64 50.86 5.61 -12.61
CA GLY A 64 51.51 6.16 -11.42
C GLY A 64 52.84 6.85 -11.70
N ALA A 65 53.60 6.33 -12.66
CA ALA A 65 54.93 6.81 -13.01
C ALA A 65 54.93 7.87 -14.13
N ARG A 66 53.77 8.36 -14.56
CA ARG A 66 53.66 9.35 -15.66
C ARG A 66 54.39 10.67 -15.40
N ARG A 67 54.62 11.01 -14.12
CA ARG A 67 55.34 12.23 -13.69
C ARG A 67 56.83 11.98 -13.45
N GLU A 68 57.29 10.75 -13.56
CA GLU A 68 58.69 10.37 -13.44
C GLU A 68 59.32 10.36 -14.82
N ASP A 69 60.27 11.26 -15.07
CA ASP A 69 60.95 11.35 -16.35
C ASP A 69 61.70 10.04 -16.66
N HIS A 70 61.57 9.56 -17.90
CA HIS A 70 62.23 8.37 -18.43
C HIS A 70 61.86 7.05 -17.74
N ALA A 71 60.75 7.00 -16.99
CA ALA A 71 60.30 5.79 -16.32
C ALA A 71 60.02 4.64 -17.30
N LEU A 72 59.40 4.94 -18.45
CA LEU A 72 59.17 3.94 -19.50
C LEU A 72 60.49 3.47 -20.14
N LEU A 73 61.42 4.37 -20.45
CA LEU A 73 62.73 4.00 -21.00
C LEU A 73 63.51 3.08 -20.06
N ARG A 74 63.49 3.33 -18.75
CA ARG A 74 64.16 2.48 -17.77
C ARG A 74 63.61 1.06 -17.76
N ARG A 75 62.29 0.90 -17.91
CA ARG A 75 61.66 -0.44 -18.01
C ARG A 75 62.04 -1.16 -19.31
N LEU A 76 62.17 -0.43 -20.41
CA LEU A 76 62.64 -0.97 -21.67
C LEU A 76 64.13 -1.36 -21.62
N ALA A 77 64.96 -0.54 -20.98
CA ALA A 77 66.38 -0.83 -20.74
C ALA A 77 66.57 -2.09 -19.87
N ALA A 78 65.69 -2.32 -18.90
CA ALA A 78 65.71 -3.52 -18.07
C ALA A 78 65.56 -4.81 -18.89
N CYS A 79 64.84 -4.77 -20.01
CA CYS A 79 64.67 -5.93 -20.90
C CYS A 79 66.00 -6.35 -21.57
N LEU A 80 66.92 -5.40 -21.79
CA LEU A 80 68.24 -5.66 -22.38
C LEU A 80 69.30 -5.99 -21.32
N THR A 81 69.17 -5.44 -20.11
CA THR A 81 70.22 -5.49 -19.08
C THR A 81 69.95 -6.51 -17.98
N GLY A 82 68.71 -7.03 -17.88
CA GLY A 82 68.30 -7.99 -16.85
C GLY A 82 67.85 -7.35 -15.52
N ASP A 83 68.26 -6.11 -15.25
CA ASP A 83 67.93 -5.36 -14.03
C ASP A 83 67.30 -4.00 -14.35
N LEU A 84 66.41 -3.50 -13.49
CA LEU A 84 65.85 -2.16 -13.64
C LEU A 84 66.92 -1.10 -13.34
N PRO A 85 67.35 -0.28 -14.33
CA PRO A 85 68.40 0.71 -14.10
C PRO A 85 67.98 1.72 -13.04
N ARG A 86 68.89 2.06 -12.13
CA ARG A 86 68.70 3.19 -11.21
C ARG A 86 68.52 4.48 -12.03
N PRO A 87 67.67 5.43 -11.58
CA PRO A 87 67.56 6.71 -12.26
C PRO A 87 68.93 7.38 -12.27
N ALA A 88 69.40 7.80 -13.44
CA ALA A 88 70.65 8.54 -13.55
C ALA A 88 70.50 9.92 -12.87
N PRO A 89 71.59 10.52 -12.34
CA PRO A 89 71.54 11.82 -11.68
C PRO A 89 71.05 12.94 -12.61
N ALA A 90 71.23 12.80 -13.94
CA ALA A 90 70.63 13.67 -14.95
C ALA A 90 69.66 12.89 -15.87
N PRO A 91 68.49 13.45 -16.22
CA PRO A 91 67.53 12.80 -17.13
C PRO A 91 68.15 12.45 -18.49
N ASP A 92 68.99 13.32 -19.04
CA ASP A 92 69.63 13.16 -20.36
C ASP A 92 70.55 11.93 -20.42
N GLU A 93 71.18 11.55 -19.31
CA GLU A 93 72.02 10.36 -19.23
C GLU A 93 71.20 9.07 -19.35
N THR A 94 69.97 9.06 -18.83
CA THR A 94 69.07 7.90 -18.95
C THR A 94 68.63 7.70 -20.41
N ALA A 95 68.29 8.80 -21.10
CA ALA A 95 67.93 8.78 -22.52
C ALA A 95 69.12 8.33 -23.40
N ALA A 96 70.30 8.93 -23.20
CA ALA A 96 71.51 8.58 -23.94
C ALA A 96 71.95 7.12 -23.70
N GLY A 97 71.83 6.63 -22.46
CA GLY A 97 72.12 5.24 -22.11
C GLY A 97 71.19 4.27 -22.84
N PHE A 98 69.88 4.53 -22.81
CA PHE A 98 68.91 3.69 -23.54
C PHE A 98 69.13 3.73 -25.06
N ALA A 99 69.35 4.91 -25.63
CA ALA A 99 69.66 5.08 -27.06
C ALA A 99 70.87 4.23 -27.48
N THR A 100 71.91 4.20 -26.65
CA THR A 100 73.11 3.40 -26.89
C THR A 100 72.79 1.91 -26.85
N LEU A 101 72.09 1.46 -25.81
CA LEU A 101 71.67 0.06 -25.67
C LEU A 101 70.81 -0.42 -26.86
N LEU A 102 69.86 0.41 -27.29
CA LEU A 102 68.99 0.10 -28.42
C LEU A 102 69.78 0.01 -29.73
N ARG A 103 70.72 0.93 -29.97
CA ARG A 103 71.61 0.88 -31.16
C ARG A 103 72.46 -0.39 -31.18
N THR A 104 73.03 -0.76 -30.04
CA THR A 104 73.81 -1.99 -29.92
C THR A 104 72.94 -3.23 -30.19
N ALA A 105 71.71 -3.25 -29.67
CA ALA A 105 70.77 -4.32 -29.95
C ALA A 105 70.45 -4.43 -31.45
N CYS A 106 70.14 -3.31 -32.11
CA CYS A 106 69.87 -3.29 -33.56
C CYS A 106 71.09 -3.67 -34.42
N ALA A 107 72.31 -3.41 -33.93
CA ALA A 107 73.54 -3.82 -34.62
C ALA A 107 73.77 -5.35 -34.56
N ASN A 108 73.23 -6.01 -33.53
CA ASN A 108 73.34 -7.46 -33.34
C ASN A 108 72.24 -8.26 -34.05
N GLY A 109 71.19 -7.59 -34.54
CA GLY A 109 70.08 -8.23 -35.24
C GLY A 109 68.78 -7.41 -35.15
N PRO A 110 67.68 -7.91 -35.73
CA PRO A 110 66.41 -7.22 -35.73
C PRO A 110 65.77 -7.16 -34.32
N VAL A 111 65.20 -6.00 -33.97
CA VAL A 111 64.64 -5.70 -32.65
C VAL A 111 63.15 -5.35 -32.76
N LEU A 112 62.33 -5.94 -31.90
CA LEU A 112 60.94 -5.56 -31.66
C LEU A 112 60.81 -4.78 -30.36
N LEU A 113 60.27 -3.57 -30.43
CA LEU A 113 59.96 -2.72 -29.29
C LEU A 113 58.43 -2.58 -29.11
N CYS A 114 57.87 -3.24 -28.11
CA CYS A 114 56.45 -3.20 -27.76
C CYS A 114 56.19 -2.28 -26.56
N VAL A 115 55.33 -1.27 -26.74
CA VAL A 115 54.87 -0.39 -25.66
C VAL A 115 53.35 -0.51 -25.51
N ASP A 116 52.88 -1.02 -24.38
CA ASP A 116 51.45 -1.06 -24.05
C ASP A 116 51.00 0.20 -23.30
N ASP A 117 49.72 0.53 -23.43
CA ASP A 117 49.03 1.61 -22.73
C ASP A 117 49.72 3.00 -22.87
N LEU A 118 50.15 3.35 -24.08
CA LEU A 118 50.91 4.57 -24.42
C LEU A 118 50.33 5.87 -23.83
N GLN A 119 49.02 5.95 -23.63
CA GLN A 119 48.36 7.10 -23.00
C GLN A 119 48.86 7.43 -21.58
N HIS A 120 49.52 6.46 -20.92
CA HIS A 120 50.11 6.61 -19.59
C HIS A 120 51.61 6.87 -19.62
N ALA A 121 52.25 6.90 -20.79
CA ALA A 121 53.69 7.15 -20.91
C ALA A 121 54.07 8.54 -20.39
N ASP A 122 55.23 8.64 -19.74
CA ASP A 122 55.83 9.91 -19.36
C ASP A 122 56.29 10.68 -20.61
N ARG A 123 56.26 12.01 -20.51
CA ARG A 123 56.49 12.89 -21.67
C ARG A 123 57.92 12.76 -22.21
N ALA A 124 58.90 12.62 -21.32
CA ALA A 124 60.31 12.55 -21.68
C ALA A 124 60.64 11.26 -22.43
N SER A 125 60.15 10.11 -21.94
CA SER A 125 60.27 8.82 -22.65
C SER A 125 59.63 8.85 -24.02
N LEU A 126 58.42 9.41 -24.14
CA LEU A 126 57.71 9.45 -25.42
C LEU A 126 58.46 10.28 -26.46
N ALA A 127 58.97 11.46 -26.06
CA ALA A 127 59.75 12.32 -26.95
C ALA A 127 61.02 11.60 -27.46
N GLU A 128 61.72 10.92 -26.56
CA GLU A 128 62.94 10.19 -26.89
C GLU A 128 62.66 8.95 -27.76
N LEU A 129 61.59 8.19 -27.49
CA LEU A 129 61.19 7.05 -28.32
C LEU A 129 60.88 7.48 -29.76
N LEU A 130 60.14 8.57 -29.95
CA LEU A 130 59.86 9.11 -31.29
C LEU A 130 61.15 9.57 -31.97
N ARG A 131 62.02 10.28 -31.26
CA ARG A 131 63.33 10.69 -31.78
C ARG A 131 64.15 9.49 -32.25
N LEU A 132 64.19 8.41 -31.45
CA LEU A 132 64.90 7.19 -31.79
C LEU A 132 64.32 6.50 -33.01
N THR A 133 62.98 6.39 -33.11
CA THR A 133 62.33 5.83 -34.31
C THR A 133 62.69 6.60 -35.58
N HIS A 134 62.88 7.92 -35.49
CA HIS A 134 63.32 8.73 -36.62
C HIS A 134 64.81 8.56 -36.94
N THR A 135 65.69 8.56 -35.92
CA THR A 135 67.14 8.43 -36.12
C THR A 135 67.58 7.03 -36.56
N LEU A 136 66.78 6.00 -36.26
CA LEU A 136 67.08 4.61 -36.55
C LEU A 136 66.24 4.06 -37.72
N HIS A 137 65.85 4.92 -38.66
CA HIS A 137 64.97 4.53 -39.79
C HIS A 137 65.60 3.51 -40.75
N GLU A 138 66.93 3.41 -40.79
CA GLU A 138 67.69 2.40 -41.57
C GLU A 138 68.14 1.19 -40.72
N ALA A 139 67.75 1.14 -39.44
CA ALA A 139 68.05 0.01 -38.57
C ALA A 139 66.90 -1.03 -38.60
N PRO A 140 67.17 -2.31 -38.31
CA PRO A 140 66.14 -3.35 -38.24
C PRO A 140 65.33 -3.22 -36.94
N LEU A 141 64.53 -2.16 -36.82
CA LEU A 141 63.73 -1.83 -35.64
C LEU A 141 62.23 -1.79 -35.98
N LEU A 142 61.45 -2.68 -35.36
CA LEU A 142 60.00 -2.62 -35.38
C LEU A 142 59.49 -2.08 -34.04
N THR A 143 58.83 -0.93 -34.05
CA THR A 143 58.19 -0.36 -32.85
C THR A 143 56.68 -0.56 -32.93
N VAL A 144 56.10 -1.26 -31.96
CA VAL A 144 54.65 -1.49 -31.85
C VAL A 144 54.12 -0.79 -30.60
N LEU A 145 53.31 0.25 -30.82
CA LEU A 145 52.71 1.05 -29.76
C LEU A 145 51.23 0.72 -29.65
N ALA A 146 50.72 0.45 -28.45
CA ALA A 146 49.29 0.27 -28.21
C ALA A 146 48.71 1.46 -27.45
N GLN A 147 47.60 2.02 -27.97
CA GLN A 147 46.88 3.11 -27.32
C GLN A 147 45.36 2.96 -27.44
N SER A 148 44.63 3.69 -26.59
CA SER A 148 43.19 3.89 -26.79
C SER A 148 42.96 5.20 -27.57
N PRO A 149 42.20 5.18 -28.68
CA PRO A 149 42.03 6.33 -29.58
C PRO A 149 41.19 7.46 -28.96
N TYR A 150 40.61 7.25 -27.79
CA TYR A 150 39.73 8.20 -27.11
C TYR A 150 40.43 9.02 -26.01
N HIS A 151 41.71 8.74 -25.74
CA HIS A 151 42.54 9.57 -24.88
C HIS A 151 43.28 10.60 -25.73
N ARG A 152 43.16 11.89 -25.37
CA ARG A 152 43.97 12.93 -26.01
C ARG A 152 45.41 12.84 -25.53
N THR A 153 46.28 12.26 -26.36
CA THR A 153 47.73 12.48 -26.33
C THR A 153 48.13 13.75 -27.11
N ASP A 154 47.15 14.47 -27.68
CA ASP A 154 47.27 15.64 -28.58
C ASP A 154 48.12 16.82 -28.06
N GLY A 155 48.55 16.83 -26.80
CA GLY A 155 49.44 17.87 -26.28
C GLY A 155 50.82 17.93 -26.96
N PHE A 156 51.19 16.91 -27.76
CA PHE A 156 52.55 16.76 -28.29
C PHE A 156 52.65 16.60 -29.80
N GLY A 157 51.56 16.74 -30.56
CA GLY A 157 51.60 16.46 -32.01
C GLY A 157 52.00 15.03 -32.36
N LEU A 158 51.90 14.09 -31.39
CA LEU A 158 52.30 12.68 -31.52
C LEU A 158 51.74 12.08 -32.81
N HIS A 159 50.45 12.27 -33.08
CA HIS A 159 49.82 11.73 -34.29
C HIS A 159 50.45 12.29 -35.58
N THR A 160 50.80 13.59 -35.60
CA THR A 160 51.50 14.23 -36.72
C THR A 160 52.90 13.66 -36.92
N GLU A 161 53.65 13.44 -35.85
CA GLU A 161 55.00 12.85 -35.92
C GLU A 161 54.96 11.37 -36.34
N LEU A 162 53.98 10.59 -35.86
CA LEU A 162 53.77 9.21 -36.29
C LEU A 162 53.45 9.12 -37.79
N LEU A 163 52.62 10.03 -38.32
CA LEU A 163 52.26 10.06 -39.75
C LEU A 163 53.44 10.42 -40.67
N ARG A 164 54.49 11.07 -40.15
CA ARG A 164 55.69 11.43 -40.93
C ARG A 164 56.65 10.26 -41.13
N HIS A 165 56.50 9.18 -40.38
CA HIS A 165 57.37 8.01 -40.48
C HIS A 165 57.00 7.17 -41.72
N GLN A 166 57.97 6.90 -42.61
CA GLN A 166 57.71 6.23 -43.89
C GLN A 166 57.18 4.78 -43.75
N GLY A 167 57.54 4.09 -42.67
CA GLY A 167 57.04 2.75 -42.30
C GLY A 167 55.86 2.75 -41.31
N PHE A 168 55.04 3.81 -41.27
CA PHE A 168 53.93 3.89 -40.32
C PHE A 168 52.72 3.03 -40.73
N VAL A 169 52.25 2.16 -39.83
CA VAL A 169 51.08 1.30 -40.04
C VAL A 169 50.12 1.42 -38.85
N ARG A 170 48.89 1.87 -39.11
CA ARG A 170 47.84 1.95 -38.09
C ARG A 170 46.91 0.73 -38.13
N ILE A 171 46.85 -0.02 -37.04
CA ILE A 171 46.01 -1.22 -36.89
C ILE A 171 44.88 -0.96 -35.88
N PRO A 172 43.64 -0.67 -36.34
CA PRO A 172 42.49 -0.53 -35.44
C PRO A 172 41.93 -1.90 -35.04
N LEU A 173 41.86 -2.17 -33.75
CA LEU A 173 41.20 -3.34 -33.17
C LEU A 173 39.74 -3.01 -32.84
N ALA A 174 38.84 -3.43 -33.72
CA ALA A 174 37.38 -3.33 -33.53
C ALA A 174 36.86 -4.28 -32.42
N ARG A 175 35.60 -4.15 -32.01
CA ARG A 175 34.92 -5.16 -31.18
C ARG A 175 34.69 -6.44 -32.01
N LEU A 176 34.51 -7.58 -31.36
CA LEU A 176 34.09 -8.80 -32.06
C LEU A 176 32.64 -8.66 -32.52
N ASP A 177 32.34 -9.15 -33.72
CA ASP A 177 30.97 -9.31 -34.17
C ASP A 177 30.30 -10.51 -33.48
N ALA A 178 29.05 -10.78 -33.82
CA ALA A 178 28.31 -11.92 -33.24
C ALA A 178 28.99 -13.26 -33.54
N ARG A 179 29.59 -13.40 -34.73
CA ARG A 179 30.34 -14.61 -35.12
C ARG A 179 31.60 -14.78 -34.29
N GLY A 180 32.39 -13.72 -34.13
CA GLY A 180 33.59 -13.74 -33.30
C GLY A 180 33.30 -13.90 -31.82
N THR A 181 32.16 -13.42 -31.35
CA THR A 181 31.67 -13.73 -30.01
C THR A 181 31.40 -15.23 -29.85
N ALA A 182 30.77 -15.87 -30.84
CA ALA A 182 30.51 -17.32 -30.86
C ALA A 182 31.81 -18.15 -30.83
N GLU A 183 32.75 -17.79 -31.70
CA GLU A 183 34.03 -18.51 -31.83
C GLU A 183 34.89 -18.33 -30.57
N LEU A 184 34.92 -17.12 -29.98
CA LEU A 184 35.62 -16.86 -28.73
C LEU A 184 34.98 -17.62 -27.55
N ALA A 185 33.65 -17.69 -27.50
CA ALA A 185 32.95 -18.45 -26.46
C ALA A 185 33.21 -19.96 -26.58
N ARG A 186 33.23 -20.50 -27.80
CA ARG A 186 33.63 -21.91 -28.06
C ARG A 186 35.08 -22.18 -27.66
N PHE A 187 35.97 -21.19 -27.82
CA PHE A 187 37.37 -21.35 -27.45
C PHE A 187 37.59 -21.43 -25.93
N TRP A 188 36.82 -20.66 -25.15
CA TRP A 188 36.95 -20.62 -23.69
C TRP A 188 36.02 -21.58 -22.92
N GLY A 189 35.05 -22.22 -23.59
CA GLY A 189 34.05 -23.07 -22.93
C GLY A 189 33.45 -24.16 -23.83
N THR A 190 32.23 -24.60 -23.49
CA THR A 190 31.44 -25.56 -24.28
C THR A 190 30.75 -24.91 -25.48
N PRO A 191 30.30 -25.69 -26.50
CA PRO A 191 29.55 -25.15 -27.63
C PRO A 191 28.31 -24.38 -27.16
N VAL A 192 28.31 -23.07 -27.38
CA VAL A 192 27.18 -22.19 -27.03
C VAL A 192 26.11 -22.28 -28.13
N PRO A 193 24.82 -22.49 -27.78
CA PRO A 193 23.72 -22.37 -28.73
C PRO A 193 23.66 -20.97 -29.39
N ALA A 194 23.03 -20.88 -30.57
CA ALA A 194 22.94 -19.62 -31.32
C ALA A 194 22.23 -18.51 -30.52
N ASP A 195 21.13 -18.84 -29.82
CA ASP A 195 20.36 -17.87 -29.03
C ASP A 195 21.15 -17.33 -27.82
N ALA A 196 21.86 -18.21 -27.12
CA ALA A 196 22.73 -17.83 -26.01
C ALA A 196 23.93 -16.99 -26.47
N THR A 197 24.44 -17.25 -27.67
CA THR A 197 25.50 -16.43 -28.30
C THR A 197 24.99 -15.01 -28.60
N ALA A 198 23.77 -14.87 -29.09
CA ALA A 198 23.15 -13.58 -29.35
C ALA A 198 22.99 -12.76 -28.05
N SER A 199 22.56 -13.41 -26.96
CA SER A 199 22.48 -12.78 -25.63
C SER A 199 23.85 -12.35 -25.09
N LEU A 200 24.87 -13.22 -25.16
CA LEU A 200 26.25 -12.88 -24.78
C LEU A 200 26.79 -11.69 -25.57
N HIS A 201 26.54 -11.64 -26.88
CA HIS A 201 26.94 -10.52 -27.72
C HIS A 201 26.19 -9.24 -27.35
N ALA A 202 24.87 -9.33 -27.11
CA ALA A 202 24.06 -8.18 -26.70
C ALA A 202 24.54 -7.56 -25.38
N LEU A 203 24.86 -8.40 -24.39
CA LEU A 203 25.34 -7.99 -23.06
C LEU A 203 26.77 -7.44 -23.09
N SER A 204 27.69 -8.11 -23.79
CA SER A 204 29.11 -7.72 -23.85
C SER A 204 29.42 -6.65 -24.89
N GLY A 205 28.52 -6.43 -25.84
CA GLY A 205 28.77 -5.64 -27.04
C GLY A 205 29.93 -6.17 -27.90
N GLY A 206 30.30 -7.45 -27.77
CA GLY A 206 31.46 -8.02 -28.45
C GLY A 206 32.82 -7.68 -27.81
N ASN A 207 32.83 -7.22 -26.56
CA ASN A 207 34.07 -6.98 -25.81
C ASN A 207 34.62 -8.30 -25.23
N PRO A 208 35.81 -8.78 -25.66
CA PRO A 208 36.41 -10.02 -25.17
C PRO A 208 36.52 -10.13 -23.65
N LEU A 209 36.82 -9.01 -22.95
CA LEU A 209 36.93 -9.00 -21.50
C LEU A 209 35.58 -9.25 -20.82
N LEU A 210 34.50 -8.65 -21.34
CA LEU A 210 33.14 -8.86 -20.82
C LEU A 210 32.60 -10.25 -21.18
N ILE A 211 32.91 -10.75 -22.38
CA ILE A 211 32.56 -12.12 -22.79
C ILE A 211 33.19 -13.13 -21.82
N ARG A 212 34.48 -12.98 -21.51
CA ARG A 212 35.18 -13.83 -20.55
C ARG A 212 34.53 -13.79 -19.17
N ALA A 213 34.15 -12.60 -18.70
CA ALA A 213 33.51 -12.44 -17.40
C ALA A 213 32.13 -13.13 -17.34
N LEU A 214 31.30 -12.97 -18.38
CA LEU A 214 30.00 -13.65 -18.47
C LEU A 214 30.14 -15.17 -18.53
N LEU A 215 31.13 -15.68 -19.27
CA LEU A 215 31.39 -17.13 -19.35
C LEU A 215 31.86 -17.72 -18.01
N ALA A 216 32.60 -16.94 -17.21
CA ALA A 216 33.00 -17.35 -15.87
C ALA A 216 31.79 -17.46 -14.92
N GLU A 217 30.73 -16.68 -15.14
CA GLU A 217 29.51 -16.67 -14.33
C GLU A 217 28.54 -17.80 -14.71
N THR A 218 28.51 -18.22 -15.97
CA THR A 218 27.63 -19.32 -16.43
C THR A 218 28.03 -20.71 -15.91
N GLY A 219 29.28 -20.88 -15.42
CA GLY A 219 29.82 -22.17 -14.98
C GLY A 219 29.98 -23.21 -16.10
N THR A 220 30.69 -24.31 -15.84
CA THR A 220 30.73 -25.47 -16.77
C THR A 220 29.44 -26.29 -16.65
N PRO A 221 28.74 -26.60 -17.75
CA PRO A 221 27.49 -27.36 -17.71
C PRO A 221 27.78 -28.84 -17.41
N ALA A 222 27.92 -29.19 -16.13
CA ALA A 222 27.95 -30.59 -15.70
C ALA A 222 26.51 -31.14 -15.69
N GLY A 223 26.05 -31.64 -16.84
CA GLY A 223 24.85 -32.48 -16.94
C GLY A 223 23.49 -31.78 -17.05
N ARG A 224 23.43 -30.48 -17.39
CA ARG A 224 22.15 -29.81 -17.73
C ARG A 224 21.88 -29.86 -19.25
N PRO A 225 20.66 -30.18 -19.69
CA PRO A 225 20.30 -30.21 -21.12
C PRO A 225 20.17 -28.82 -21.76
N GLU A 226 20.07 -27.76 -20.97
CA GLU A 226 19.88 -26.38 -21.42
C GLU A 226 21.05 -25.48 -20.97
N TRP A 227 21.45 -24.54 -21.85
CA TRP A 227 22.48 -23.54 -21.54
C TRP A 227 21.94 -22.54 -20.52
N PRO A 228 22.58 -22.35 -19.35
CA PRO A 228 22.12 -21.39 -18.36
C PRO A 228 22.23 -19.97 -18.90
N GLU A 229 21.14 -19.20 -18.82
CA GLU A 229 21.15 -17.80 -19.21
C GLU A 229 22.18 -17.04 -18.35
N PRO A 230 23.08 -16.25 -18.95
CA PRO A 230 24.08 -15.53 -18.18
C PRO A 230 23.39 -14.49 -17.29
N GLU A 231 23.51 -14.65 -15.98
CA GLU A 231 23.07 -13.66 -14.98
C GLU A 231 24.26 -12.75 -14.62
N PRO A 232 24.34 -11.53 -15.16
CA PRO A 232 25.54 -10.71 -15.00
C PRO A 232 25.75 -10.29 -13.54
N GLY A 233 26.86 -10.72 -12.95
CA GLY A 233 27.15 -10.65 -11.52
C GLY A 233 28.53 -10.07 -11.17
N GLY A 234 29.21 -10.65 -10.17
CA GLY A 234 30.49 -10.13 -9.65
C GLY A 234 31.57 -9.94 -10.72
N PRO A 235 32.08 -11.01 -11.37
CA PRO A 235 33.07 -10.91 -12.43
C PRO A 235 32.69 -9.94 -13.57
N PHE A 236 31.43 -9.94 -14.00
CA PHE A 236 30.94 -9.04 -15.04
C PHE A 236 30.98 -7.58 -14.58
N THR A 237 30.45 -7.29 -13.39
CA THR A 237 30.42 -5.92 -12.85
C THR A 237 31.82 -5.36 -12.64
N GLU A 238 32.78 -6.18 -12.18
CA GLU A 238 34.19 -5.80 -12.04
C GLU A 238 34.85 -5.50 -13.40
N ALA A 239 34.62 -6.37 -14.38
CA ALA A 239 35.13 -6.18 -15.75
C ALA A 239 34.52 -4.93 -16.41
N PHE A 240 33.21 -4.71 -16.21
CA PHE A 240 32.51 -3.52 -16.69
C PHE A 240 33.05 -2.24 -16.07
N ALA A 241 33.20 -2.21 -14.75
CA ALA A 241 33.79 -1.08 -14.03
C ALA A 241 35.23 -0.78 -14.52
N THR A 242 36.03 -1.83 -14.74
CA THR A 242 37.39 -1.70 -15.29
C THR A 242 37.39 -1.06 -16.67
N CYS A 243 36.50 -1.49 -17.57
CA CYS A 243 36.35 -0.89 -18.90
C CYS A 243 35.95 0.60 -18.80
N VAL A 244 34.97 0.94 -17.96
CA VAL A 244 34.53 2.33 -17.73
C VAL A 244 35.69 3.20 -17.23
N GLN A 245 36.48 2.73 -16.26
CA GLN A 245 37.64 3.45 -15.73
C GLN A 245 38.68 3.72 -16.83
N ARG A 246 38.98 2.72 -17.65
CA ARG A 246 39.98 2.81 -18.74
C ARG A 246 39.52 3.67 -19.92
N CYS A 247 38.22 3.89 -20.11
CA CYS A 247 37.71 4.85 -21.11
C CYS A 247 37.97 6.32 -20.74
N GLY A 248 38.42 6.59 -19.50
CA GLY A 248 38.84 7.93 -19.06
C GLY A 248 37.79 8.69 -18.24
N PRO A 249 38.18 9.86 -17.68
CA PRO A 249 37.39 10.55 -16.67
C PRO A 249 36.07 11.13 -17.21
N ALA A 250 36.05 11.58 -18.47
CA ALA A 250 34.84 12.06 -19.13
C ALA A 250 33.86 10.91 -19.38
N ALA A 251 34.34 9.77 -19.88
CA ALA A 251 33.55 8.56 -20.08
C ALA A 251 32.97 8.02 -18.77
N ARG A 252 33.76 8.02 -17.68
CA ARG A 252 33.28 7.64 -16.34
C ARG A 252 32.14 8.53 -15.85
N ARG A 253 32.28 9.86 -15.98
CA ARG A 253 31.22 10.82 -15.59
C ARG A 253 29.96 10.63 -16.44
N LEU A 254 30.12 10.39 -17.75
CA LEU A 254 29.01 10.14 -18.65
C LEU A 254 28.31 8.81 -18.32
N ALA A 255 29.05 7.72 -18.12
CA ALA A 255 28.49 6.43 -17.72
C ALA A 255 27.70 6.53 -16.42
N ALA A 256 28.22 7.26 -15.41
CA ALA A 256 27.50 7.51 -14.17
C ALA A 256 26.20 8.31 -14.39
N ALA A 257 26.22 9.31 -15.29
CA ALA A 257 25.01 10.05 -15.64
C ALA A 257 23.98 9.16 -16.37
N LEU A 258 24.43 8.28 -17.26
CA LEU A 258 23.58 7.30 -17.95
C LEU A 258 22.93 6.32 -16.95
N ALA A 259 23.72 5.77 -16.01
CA ALA A 259 23.21 4.85 -15.00
C ALA A 259 22.19 5.51 -14.06
N VAL A 260 22.38 6.78 -13.71
CA VAL A 260 21.45 7.53 -12.84
C VAL A 260 20.16 7.91 -13.58
N LEU A 261 20.25 8.35 -14.83
CA LEU A 261 19.07 8.72 -15.63
C LEU A 261 18.28 7.50 -16.12
N GLY A 262 18.95 6.34 -16.26
CA GLY A 262 18.35 5.08 -16.64
C GLY A 262 17.49 5.22 -17.90
N PRO A 263 16.19 4.86 -17.86
CA PRO A 263 15.32 4.95 -19.02
C PRO A 263 15.10 6.35 -19.61
N GLN A 264 15.42 7.41 -18.85
CA GLN A 264 15.21 8.80 -19.25
C GLN A 264 16.45 9.43 -19.89
N ALA A 265 17.52 8.64 -20.02
CA ALA A 265 18.79 9.09 -20.56
C ALA A 265 18.69 9.40 -22.06
N ASP A 266 19.21 10.58 -22.41
CA ASP A 266 19.65 10.94 -23.75
C ASP A 266 21.05 11.58 -23.65
N VAL A 267 21.74 11.72 -24.78
CA VAL A 267 23.12 12.24 -24.80
C VAL A 267 23.19 13.66 -24.20
N GLN A 268 22.19 14.50 -24.42
CA GLN A 268 22.19 15.91 -23.97
C GLN A 268 21.96 16.02 -22.46
N ARG A 269 20.96 15.30 -21.93
CA ARG A 269 20.66 15.21 -20.50
C ARG A 269 21.82 14.57 -19.74
N ALA A 270 22.38 13.49 -20.28
CA ALA A 270 23.53 12.82 -19.69
C ALA A 270 24.77 13.72 -19.70
N ALA A 271 25.03 14.47 -20.79
CA ALA A 271 26.12 15.45 -20.85
C ALA A 271 25.93 16.57 -19.83
N ARG A 272 24.71 17.10 -19.69
CA ARG A 272 24.37 18.15 -18.71
C ARG A 272 24.56 17.66 -17.28
N LEU A 273 24.06 16.47 -16.94
CA LEU A 273 24.25 15.85 -15.62
C LEU A 273 25.73 15.55 -15.35
N ALA A 274 26.43 15.02 -16.34
CA ALA A 274 27.87 14.77 -16.28
C ALA A 274 28.70 16.05 -16.30
N ARG A 275 28.10 17.25 -16.48
CA ARG A 275 28.75 18.56 -16.68
C ARG A 275 29.86 18.53 -17.74
N LEU A 276 29.56 17.99 -18.91
CA LEU A 276 30.45 17.92 -20.06
C LEU A 276 29.93 18.84 -21.18
N GLY A 277 30.86 19.50 -21.89
CA GLY A 277 30.53 20.15 -23.17
C GLY A 277 30.19 19.13 -24.25
N THR A 278 29.55 19.57 -25.33
CA THR A 278 29.07 18.73 -26.45
C THR A 278 30.15 17.81 -27.00
N ASP A 279 31.33 18.35 -27.29
CA ASP A 279 32.41 17.57 -27.91
C ASP A 279 33.03 16.55 -26.95
N ALA A 280 33.11 16.91 -25.67
CA ALA A 280 33.61 16.01 -24.64
C ALA A 280 32.62 14.86 -24.39
N ALA A 281 31.32 15.15 -24.43
CA ALA A 281 30.28 14.14 -24.31
C ALA A 281 30.24 13.21 -25.53
N ALA A 282 30.36 13.75 -26.75
CA ALA A 282 30.41 12.95 -27.98
C ALA A 282 31.59 11.96 -27.95
N ARG A 283 32.80 12.44 -27.62
CA ARG A 283 33.99 11.57 -27.49
C ARG A 283 33.84 10.53 -26.38
N ALA A 284 33.31 10.92 -25.23
CA ALA A 284 33.04 10.01 -24.13
C ALA A 284 32.04 8.91 -24.52
N CYS A 285 30.98 9.27 -25.26
CA CYS A 285 30.00 8.32 -25.77
C CYS A 285 30.64 7.35 -26.77
N SER A 286 31.43 7.85 -27.73
CA SER A 286 32.18 7.01 -28.67
C SER A 286 33.15 6.07 -27.98
N ALA A 287 33.81 6.50 -26.91
CA ALA A 287 34.71 5.65 -26.13
C ALA A 287 33.95 4.51 -25.43
N LEU A 288 32.79 4.80 -24.84
CA LEU A 288 31.93 3.81 -24.19
C LEU A 288 31.35 2.83 -25.21
N ASP A 289 30.89 3.30 -26.36
CA ASP A 289 30.34 2.42 -27.41
C ASP A 289 31.42 1.53 -28.00
N ALA A 290 32.59 2.07 -28.33
CA ALA A 290 33.71 1.27 -28.83
C ALA A 290 34.21 0.23 -27.82
N ALA A 291 34.01 0.46 -26.52
CA ALA A 291 34.29 -0.50 -25.47
C ALA A 291 33.16 -1.53 -25.25
N GLY A 292 32.04 -1.45 -25.97
CA GLY A 292 30.93 -2.37 -25.79
C GLY A 292 30.04 -2.07 -24.60
N LEU A 293 30.11 -0.87 -24.01
CA LEU A 293 29.45 -0.56 -22.73
C LEU A 293 28.05 0.04 -22.92
N VAL A 294 27.83 0.73 -24.02
CA VAL A 294 26.56 1.42 -24.32
C VAL A 294 25.98 0.97 -25.67
N THR A 295 24.69 1.22 -25.83
CA THR A 295 23.97 1.22 -27.10
C THR A 295 23.22 2.54 -27.19
N GLY A 296 23.69 3.46 -28.03
CA GLY A 296 23.22 4.84 -28.01
C GLY A 296 23.48 5.50 -26.65
N ALA A 297 22.43 6.07 -26.03
CA ALA A 297 22.52 6.72 -24.72
C ALA A 297 22.07 5.81 -23.56
N ARG A 298 22.33 4.49 -23.65
CA ARG A 298 21.93 3.53 -22.61
C ARG A 298 23.02 2.51 -22.35
N LEU A 299 23.15 2.12 -21.08
CA LEU A 299 23.95 0.95 -20.71
C LEU A 299 23.22 -0.31 -21.17
N ARG A 300 23.98 -1.33 -21.57
CA ARG A 300 23.41 -2.53 -22.21
C ARG A 300 22.59 -3.42 -21.27
N HIS A 301 22.73 -3.26 -19.96
CA HIS A 301 22.08 -4.12 -18.97
C HIS A 301 21.89 -3.42 -17.60
N PRO A 302 20.85 -3.72 -16.81
CA PRO A 302 20.68 -3.19 -15.45
C PRO A 302 21.84 -3.51 -14.49
N ALA A 303 22.48 -4.68 -14.64
CA ALA A 303 23.68 -5.01 -13.86
C ALA A 303 24.86 -4.06 -14.18
N ALA A 304 24.95 -3.54 -15.40
CA ALA A 304 25.93 -2.53 -15.76
C ALA A 304 25.63 -1.17 -15.10
N GLU A 305 24.35 -0.80 -14.93
CA GLU A 305 23.96 0.37 -14.15
C GLU A 305 24.42 0.21 -12.70
N SER A 306 24.20 -0.97 -12.13
CA SER A 306 24.63 -1.29 -10.76
C SER A 306 26.15 -1.30 -10.60
N ALA A 307 26.90 -1.82 -11.58
CA ALA A 307 28.37 -1.75 -11.61
C ALA A 307 28.85 -0.28 -11.56
N VAL A 308 28.27 0.58 -12.40
CA VAL A 308 28.65 1.99 -12.46
C VAL A 308 28.25 2.75 -11.20
N LEU A 309 27.05 2.49 -10.66
CA LEU A 309 26.61 3.10 -9.40
C LEU A 309 27.43 2.62 -8.20
N GLY A 310 27.90 1.38 -8.22
CA GLY A 310 28.80 0.81 -7.21
C GLY A 310 30.20 1.46 -7.18
N MET A 311 30.61 2.11 -8.28
CA MET A 311 31.85 2.89 -8.32
C MET A 311 31.72 4.25 -7.59
N LEU A 312 30.52 4.66 -7.21
CA LEU A 312 30.25 5.93 -6.54
C LEU A 312 30.09 5.70 -5.04
N SER A 313 30.63 6.62 -4.22
CA SER A 313 30.25 6.69 -2.81
C SER A 313 28.76 6.98 -2.66
N CYS A 314 28.16 6.61 -1.52
CA CYS A 314 26.76 6.91 -1.23
C CYS A 314 26.43 8.40 -1.36
N GLU A 315 27.35 9.29 -0.95
CA GLU A 315 27.19 10.74 -1.08
C GLU A 315 27.20 11.20 -2.54
N GLN A 316 28.15 10.71 -3.34
CA GLN A 316 28.19 11.02 -4.77
C GLN A 316 26.93 10.52 -5.48
N ARG A 317 26.46 9.30 -5.18
CA ARG A 317 25.23 8.75 -5.74
C ARG A 317 24.02 9.61 -5.40
N ARG A 318 23.84 9.99 -4.13
CA ARG A 318 22.74 10.88 -3.70
C ARG A 318 22.81 12.24 -4.40
N SER A 319 24.00 12.82 -4.50
CA SER A 319 24.21 14.09 -5.20
C SER A 319 23.89 13.99 -6.70
N MET A 320 24.26 12.89 -7.35
CA MET A 320 23.93 12.66 -8.75
C MET A 320 22.42 12.48 -8.98
N HIS A 321 21.72 11.72 -8.14
CA HIS A 321 20.26 11.60 -8.22
C HIS A 321 19.55 12.95 -8.04
N ARG A 322 19.99 13.78 -7.08
CA ARG A 322 19.43 15.13 -6.90
C ARG A 322 19.67 16.03 -8.13
N ASN A 323 20.87 15.99 -8.70
CA ASN A 323 21.17 16.75 -9.92
C ASN A 323 20.40 16.20 -11.14
N ALA A 324 20.16 14.89 -11.21
CA ALA A 324 19.34 14.27 -12.24
C ALA A 324 17.87 14.73 -12.15
N ALA A 325 17.30 14.76 -10.94
CA ALA A 325 15.98 15.32 -10.69
C ALA A 325 15.86 16.75 -11.23
N ARG A 326 16.89 17.60 -11.00
CA ARG A 326 16.94 18.97 -11.54
C ARG A 326 16.97 19.01 -13.07
N VAL A 327 17.79 18.16 -13.71
CA VAL A 327 17.87 18.10 -15.17
C VAL A 327 16.53 17.67 -15.77
N LEU A 328 15.87 16.68 -15.19
CA LEU A 328 14.57 16.18 -15.64
C LEU A 328 13.44 17.19 -15.39
N HIS A 329 13.47 17.88 -14.25
CA HIS A 329 12.52 18.95 -13.94
C HIS A 329 12.59 20.09 -14.97
N HIS A 330 13.80 20.57 -15.30
CA HIS A 330 13.98 21.58 -16.35
C HIS A 330 13.59 21.10 -17.75
N ALA A 331 13.58 19.78 -17.98
CA ALA A 331 13.10 19.18 -19.22
C ALA A 331 11.59 18.90 -19.20
N LEU A 332 10.85 19.35 -18.17
CA LEU A 332 9.41 19.12 -17.99
C LEU A 332 9.03 17.63 -18.03
N ALA A 333 9.89 16.77 -17.48
CA ALA A 333 9.57 15.35 -17.31
C ALA A 333 8.40 15.16 -16.34
N GLU A 334 7.73 14.01 -16.43
CA GLU A 334 6.62 13.66 -15.54
C GLU A 334 7.03 13.76 -14.06
N PRO A 335 6.16 14.31 -13.18
CA PRO A 335 6.45 14.46 -11.76
C PRO A 335 6.91 13.17 -11.07
N ALA A 336 6.30 12.02 -11.40
CA ALA A 336 6.69 10.72 -10.84
C ALA A 336 8.15 10.33 -11.15
N VAL A 337 8.61 10.63 -12.37
CA VAL A 337 9.99 10.39 -12.80
C VAL A 337 10.97 11.27 -12.02
N VAL A 338 10.63 12.55 -11.83
CA VAL A 338 11.44 13.48 -11.02
C VAL A 338 11.46 13.06 -9.56
N ALA A 339 10.31 12.67 -9.01
CA ALA A 339 10.14 12.22 -7.64
C ALA A 339 10.93 10.94 -7.34
N GLY A 340 10.98 9.97 -8.26
CA GLY A 340 11.81 8.76 -8.12
C GLY A 340 13.31 9.08 -7.96
N GLN A 341 13.81 10.09 -8.70
CA GLN A 341 15.19 10.57 -8.52
C GLN A 341 15.39 11.26 -7.16
N LEU A 342 14.41 12.03 -6.67
CA LEU A 342 14.47 12.65 -5.35
C LEU A 342 14.43 11.61 -4.21
N LEU A 343 13.64 10.54 -4.36
CA LEU A 343 13.65 9.40 -3.44
C LEU A 343 15.02 8.74 -3.38
N ALA A 344 15.63 8.46 -4.55
CA ALA A 344 16.98 7.88 -4.61
C ALA A 344 18.05 8.82 -4.03
N ALA A 345 17.84 10.14 -4.08
CA ALA A 345 18.68 11.13 -3.38
C ALA A 345 18.45 11.16 -1.86
N GLY A 346 17.30 10.69 -1.39
CA GLY A 346 16.91 10.58 0.02
C GLY A 346 16.68 11.91 0.75
N THR A 347 16.65 13.04 0.02
CA THR A 347 16.58 14.39 0.60
C THR A 347 15.97 15.37 -0.41
N ALA A 348 15.06 16.23 0.07
CA ALA A 348 14.42 17.27 -0.74
C ALA A 348 14.27 18.55 0.11
N THR A 349 14.97 19.62 -0.25
CA THR A 349 15.04 20.85 0.56
C THR A 349 14.52 22.08 -0.18
N HIS A 350 14.52 22.06 -1.52
CA HIS A 350 14.08 23.20 -2.32
C HIS A 350 12.57 23.13 -2.58
N SER A 351 11.93 24.29 -2.73
CA SER A 351 10.48 24.40 -2.95
C SER A 351 9.99 23.59 -4.16
N TRP A 352 10.73 23.60 -5.28
CA TRP A 352 10.40 22.83 -6.47
C TRP A 352 10.55 21.31 -6.26
N GLU A 353 11.50 20.86 -5.42
CA GLU A 353 11.68 19.44 -5.08
C GLU A 353 10.49 18.94 -4.26
N ILE A 354 10.09 19.73 -3.26
CA ILE A 354 8.91 19.47 -2.43
C ILE A 354 7.65 19.46 -3.29
N GLN A 355 7.51 20.40 -4.22
CA GLN A 355 6.35 20.47 -5.11
C GLN A 355 6.30 19.28 -6.08
N ALA A 356 7.43 18.87 -6.66
CA ALA A 356 7.50 17.71 -7.55
C ALA A 356 7.09 16.41 -6.82
N LEU A 357 7.52 16.21 -5.58
CA LEU A 357 7.09 15.07 -4.75
C LEU A 357 5.58 15.10 -4.47
N ARG A 358 5.01 16.28 -4.21
CA ARG A 358 3.56 16.45 -4.00
C ARG A 358 2.76 16.20 -5.27
N ASP A 359 3.24 16.65 -6.42
CA ASP A 359 2.59 16.44 -7.71
C ASP A 359 2.67 14.97 -8.13
N ALA A 360 3.79 14.30 -7.87
CA ALA A 360 3.91 12.86 -8.04
C ALA A 360 2.90 12.11 -7.17
N ALA A 361 2.80 12.43 -5.87
CA ALA A 361 1.83 11.81 -4.97
C ALA A 361 0.36 12.04 -5.40
N ARG A 362 0.06 13.16 -6.08
CA ARG A 362 -1.28 13.43 -6.65
C ARG A 362 -1.56 12.60 -7.90
N GLN A 363 -0.56 12.43 -8.76
CA GLN A 363 -0.70 11.79 -10.07
C GLN A 363 -0.53 10.27 -10.01
N GLU A 364 0.12 9.75 -8.97
CA GLU A 364 0.43 8.33 -8.85
C GLU A 364 -0.87 7.49 -8.80
N PRO A 365 -1.13 6.68 -9.84
CA PRO A 365 -2.20 5.71 -9.79
C PRO A 365 -1.83 4.64 -8.77
N PHE A 366 -2.81 4.21 -7.98
CA PHE A 366 -2.63 3.09 -7.09
C PHE A 366 -2.20 1.85 -7.90
N SER A 367 -0.98 1.37 -7.67
CA SER A 367 -0.47 0.13 -8.24
C SER A 367 -0.44 -0.95 -7.15
N PRO A 368 -1.02 -2.14 -7.36
CA PRO A 368 -0.96 -3.24 -6.40
C PRO A 368 0.48 -3.67 -6.03
N GLY A 369 1.47 -3.32 -6.87
CA GLY A 369 2.88 -3.63 -6.65
C GLY A 369 3.66 -2.60 -5.83
N ASP A 370 3.08 -1.43 -5.52
CA ASP A 370 3.73 -0.38 -4.72
C ASP A 370 2.68 0.43 -3.91
N PRO A 371 2.12 -0.15 -2.83
CA PRO A 371 1.12 0.53 -2.01
C PRO A 371 1.68 1.74 -1.24
N ASP A 372 3.00 1.85 -1.08
CA ASP A 372 3.66 2.89 -0.28
C ASP A 372 4.18 4.08 -1.10
N GLY A 373 4.05 4.09 -2.44
CA GLY A 373 4.61 5.13 -3.32
C GLY A 373 4.27 6.57 -2.90
N ALA A 374 2.98 6.93 -2.88
CA ALA A 374 2.55 8.29 -2.57
C ALA A 374 2.84 8.69 -1.10
N PRO A 375 2.57 7.85 -0.09
CA PRO A 375 3.05 8.08 1.27
C PRO A 375 4.56 8.30 1.36
N THR A 376 5.36 7.59 0.56
CA THR A 376 6.83 7.69 0.57
C THR A 376 7.29 9.03 -0.01
N PHE A 377 6.71 9.50 -1.12
CA PHE A 377 6.96 10.84 -1.64
C PHE A 377 6.60 11.93 -0.61
N LEU A 378 5.44 11.82 0.03
CA LEU A 378 4.95 12.80 1.01
C LEU A 378 5.79 12.81 2.30
N ARG A 379 6.26 11.65 2.78
CA ARG A 379 7.18 11.57 3.94
C ARG A 379 8.49 12.27 3.65
N LEU A 380 9.07 12.06 2.46
CA LEU A 380 10.29 12.75 2.05
C LEU A 380 10.05 14.27 1.96
N ALA A 381 8.97 14.69 1.30
CA ALA A 381 8.60 16.09 1.16
C ALA A 381 8.40 16.77 2.53
N ARG A 382 7.75 16.09 3.48
CA ARG A 382 7.55 16.58 4.85
C ARG A 382 8.88 16.75 5.59
N SER A 383 9.79 15.78 5.47
CA SER A 383 11.06 15.77 6.21
C SER A 383 11.99 16.92 5.87
N GLY A 384 11.97 17.39 4.62
CA GLY A 384 12.84 18.46 4.16
C GLY A 384 12.13 19.79 3.89
N CYS A 385 10.85 19.92 4.26
CA CYS A 385 10.12 21.19 4.17
C CYS A 385 10.41 22.06 5.42
N PRO A 386 11.15 23.18 5.27
CA PRO A 386 11.43 24.07 6.39
C PRO A 386 10.24 24.97 6.75
N ASP A 387 9.35 25.22 5.78
CA ASP A 387 8.17 26.06 5.95
C ASP A 387 7.08 25.29 6.69
N GLU A 388 6.78 25.70 7.92
CA GLU A 388 5.83 25.00 8.78
C GLU A 388 4.41 24.91 8.17
N PRO A 389 3.79 25.98 7.64
CA PRO A 389 2.48 25.89 6.97
C PRO A 389 2.45 24.86 5.82
N THR A 390 3.48 24.84 4.97
CA THR A 390 3.57 23.87 3.87
C THR A 390 3.77 22.45 4.40
N ARG A 391 4.62 22.26 5.43
CA ARG A 391 4.85 20.98 6.11
C ARG A 391 3.56 20.42 6.70
N LEU A 392 2.73 21.25 7.34
CA LEU A 392 1.43 20.85 7.87
C LEU A 392 0.45 20.43 6.77
N ARG A 393 0.42 21.13 5.63
CA ARG A 393 -0.38 20.72 4.47
C ARG A 393 0.06 19.38 3.89
N ILE A 394 1.36 19.12 3.83
CA ILE A 394 1.90 17.81 3.42
C ILE A 394 1.49 16.74 4.44
N THR A 395 1.47 17.05 5.73
CA THR A 395 0.96 16.14 6.77
C THR A 395 -0.52 15.79 6.56
N LEU A 396 -1.37 16.76 6.20
CA LEU A 396 -2.78 16.50 5.85
C LEU A 396 -2.90 15.60 4.61
N GLN A 397 -2.10 15.82 3.56
CA GLN A 397 -2.02 14.94 2.39
C GLN A 397 -1.63 13.51 2.80
N LEU A 398 -0.57 13.39 3.61
CA LEU A 398 -0.08 12.10 4.09
C LEU A 398 -1.14 11.38 4.93
N ALA A 399 -1.87 12.09 5.81
CA ALA A 399 -2.95 11.51 6.60
C ALA A 399 -4.08 10.98 5.71
N ALA A 400 -4.46 11.72 4.65
CA ALA A 400 -5.47 11.29 3.69
C ALA A 400 -5.07 10.02 2.93
N HIS A 401 -3.83 9.95 2.41
CA HIS A 401 -3.29 8.74 1.77
C HIS A 401 -3.16 7.58 2.76
N THR A 402 -2.64 7.84 3.96
CA THR A 402 -2.40 6.81 4.97
C THR A 402 -3.71 6.22 5.47
N TRP A 403 -4.78 7.00 5.65
CA TRP A 403 -6.06 6.49 6.14
C TRP A 403 -6.64 5.41 5.22
N ARG A 404 -6.43 5.54 3.91
CA ARG A 404 -6.94 4.58 2.92
C ARG A 404 -6.31 3.19 3.02
N LEU A 405 -5.02 3.14 3.37
CA LEU A 405 -4.24 1.91 3.45
C LEU A 405 -4.15 1.39 4.89
N HIS A 406 -3.97 2.31 5.84
CA HIS A 406 -3.71 2.07 7.26
C HIS A 406 -4.47 3.09 8.15
N PRO A 407 -5.78 2.91 8.37
CA PRO A 407 -6.62 3.82 9.17
C PRO A 407 -6.04 4.16 10.56
N ALA A 408 -5.49 3.16 11.27
CA ALA A 408 -4.86 3.39 12.57
C ALA A 408 -3.60 4.29 12.50
N ALA A 409 -2.76 4.13 11.48
CA ALA A 409 -1.55 4.93 11.33
C ALA A 409 -1.86 6.41 10.98
N ALA A 410 -3.00 6.65 10.32
CA ALA A 410 -3.45 8.01 10.01
C ALA A 410 -3.90 8.79 11.25
N HIS A 411 -4.23 8.11 12.35
CA HIS A 411 -4.77 8.73 13.56
C HIS A 411 -3.81 9.77 14.16
N HIS A 412 -2.55 9.37 14.37
CA HIS A 412 -1.51 10.21 14.97
C HIS A 412 -1.01 11.33 14.05
N LEU A 413 -1.26 11.24 12.74
CA LEU A 413 -0.81 12.26 11.79
C LEU A 413 -1.59 13.57 11.92
N LEU A 414 -2.76 13.57 12.57
CA LEU A 414 -3.61 14.77 12.70
C LEU A 414 -3.33 15.60 13.96
N ASP A 415 -2.62 15.05 14.94
CA ASP A 415 -2.38 15.71 16.23
C ASP A 415 -1.53 16.99 16.08
N GLU A 416 -0.50 16.94 15.22
CA GLU A 416 0.35 18.10 14.93
C GLU A 416 -0.41 19.22 14.21
N PRO A 417 -1.13 18.99 13.09
CA PRO A 417 -1.99 19.99 12.46
C PRO A 417 -3.02 20.61 13.42
N GLN A 418 -3.62 19.81 14.30
CA GLN A 418 -4.58 20.29 15.28
C GLN A 418 -3.95 21.19 16.34
N ALA A 419 -2.80 20.80 16.90
CA ALA A 419 -2.04 21.63 17.82
C ALA A 419 -1.58 22.94 17.15
N ALA A 420 -1.16 22.88 15.87
CA ALA A 420 -0.78 24.06 15.11
C ALA A 420 -1.97 25.01 14.87
N LEU A 421 -3.16 24.49 14.57
CA LEU A 421 -4.37 25.31 14.45
C LEU A 421 -4.75 25.95 15.80
N ARG A 422 -4.70 25.19 16.91
CA ARG A 422 -4.92 25.72 18.28
C ARG A 422 -3.99 26.88 18.61
N ALA A 423 -2.76 26.84 18.11
CA ALA A 423 -1.75 27.88 18.28
C ALA A 423 -1.82 29.02 17.22
N GLY A 424 -2.79 29.00 16.30
CA GLY A 424 -2.91 30.01 15.22
C GLY A 424 -1.86 29.91 14.12
N ARG A 425 -1.14 28.78 14.01
CA ARG A 425 -0.05 28.55 13.04
C ARG A 425 -0.47 27.82 11.77
N LEU A 426 -1.64 27.17 11.78
CA LEU A 426 -2.26 26.60 10.58
C LEU A 426 -3.28 27.61 10.01
N PRO A 427 -3.24 27.94 8.72
CA PRO A 427 -4.24 28.83 8.12
C PRO A 427 -5.68 28.29 8.27
N CYS A 428 -6.64 29.16 8.62
CA CYS A 428 -8.07 28.79 8.73
C CYS A 428 -8.63 28.16 7.43
N ALA A 429 -8.03 28.56 6.31
CA ALA A 429 -8.18 27.93 5.00
C ALA A 429 -8.09 26.39 5.00
N ASP A 430 -7.19 25.82 5.80
CA ASP A 430 -6.91 24.39 5.87
C ASP A 430 -7.67 23.70 7.02
N ALA A 431 -8.32 24.46 7.91
CA ALA A 431 -9.10 23.95 9.03
C ALA A 431 -10.28 23.07 8.56
N GLY A 432 -10.93 23.45 7.47
CA GLY A 432 -12.01 22.65 6.88
C GLY A 432 -11.55 21.28 6.36
N TRP A 433 -10.28 21.15 5.96
CA TRP A 433 -9.70 19.86 5.55
C TRP A 433 -9.30 19.01 6.77
N LEU A 434 -8.67 19.63 7.77
CA LEU A 434 -8.35 18.98 9.03
C LEU A 434 -9.61 18.44 9.72
N ALA A 435 -10.67 19.26 9.84
CA ALA A 435 -11.94 18.85 10.43
C ALA A 435 -12.53 17.61 9.73
N ARG A 436 -12.40 17.52 8.41
CA ARG A 436 -12.88 16.36 7.65
C ARG A 436 -12.08 15.10 7.92
N LEU A 437 -10.75 15.20 7.97
CA LEU A 437 -9.90 14.06 8.27
C LEU A 437 -10.11 13.58 9.72
N LEU A 438 -10.30 14.52 10.67
CA LEU A 438 -10.70 14.20 12.04
C LEU A 438 -12.06 13.48 12.08
N ALA A 439 -13.06 14.01 11.37
CA ALA A 439 -14.37 13.39 11.27
C ALA A 439 -14.31 11.99 10.62
N ALA A 440 -13.49 11.81 9.58
CA ALA A 440 -13.25 10.52 8.92
C ALA A 440 -12.65 9.45 9.84
N GLN A 441 -12.00 9.89 10.92
CA GLN A 441 -11.46 9.02 11.97
C GLN A 441 -12.37 8.93 13.19
N GLY A 442 -13.55 9.54 13.13
CA GLY A 442 -14.52 9.57 14.23
C GLY A 442 -14.26 10.64 15.29
N ARG A 443 -13.27 11.52 15.14
CA ARG A 443 -12.93 12.58 16.13
C ARG A 443 -13.85 13.79 15.98
N VAL A 444 -15.15 13.61 16.23
CA VAL A 444 -16.20 14.61 15.92
C VAL A 444 -16.06 15.89 16.72
N GLU A 445 -15.85 15.78 18.02
CA GLU A 445 -15.78 16.94 18.91
C GLU A 445 -14.56 17.81 18.58
N GLU A 446 -13.44 17.17 18.27
CA GLU A 446 -12.22 17.83 17.82
C GLU A 446 -12.40 18.49 16.45
N ALA A 447 -13.14 17.84 15.55
CA ALA A 447 -13.47 18.40 14.25
C ALA A 447 -14.40 19.62 14.37
N ASP A 448 -15.41 19.58 15.24
CA ASP A 448 -16.29 20.71 15.52
C ASP A 448 -15.55 21.86 16.23
N GLU A 449 -14.58 21.55 17.12
CA GLU A 449 -13.68 22.54 17.73
C GLU A 449 -12.85 23.27 16.64
N VAL A 450 -12.30 22.50 15.69
CA VAL A 450 -11.56 23.04 14.53
C VAL A 450 -12.44 23.94 13.68
N LEU A 451 -13.68 23.53 13.37
CA LEU A 451 -14.63 24.33 12.58
C LEU A 451 -15.09 25.58 13.34
N GLY A 452 -15.35 25.47 14.64
CA GLY A 452 -15.75 26.59 15.49
C GLY A 452 -14.69 27.68 15.56
N ARG A 453 -13.40 27.30 15.63
CA ARG A 453 -12.30 28.27 15.54
C ARG A 453 -12.19 28.92 14.18
N ALA A 454 -12.37 28.16 13.09
CA ALA A 454 -12.35 28.71 11.74
C ALA A 454 -13.51 29.68 11.49
N ALA A 455 -14.67 29.46 12.11
CA ALA A 455 -15.83 30.33 12.06
C ALA A 455 -15.69 31.60 12.95
N GLY A 456 -14.75 31.61 13.90
CA GLY A 456 -14.42 32.82 14.68
C GLY A 456 -13.88 33.98 13.82
N ASP A 457 -13.29 33.69 12.66
CA ASP A 457 -12.80 34.66 11.67
C ASP A 457 -13.82 34.99 10.56
N VAL A 458 -14.93 34.23 10.45
CA VAL A 458 -15.98 34.44 9.44
C VAL A 458 -17.34 34.27 10.11
N ARG A 459 -18.05 35.39 10.31
CA ARG A 459 -19.44 35.38 10.83
C ARG A 459 -20.28 34.38 10.03
N PRO A 460 -20.89 33.37 10.68
CA PRO A 460 -21.82 32.49 9.97
C PRO A 460 -23.05 33.31 9.58
N ALA A 461 -23.33 33.41 8.28
CA ALA A 461 -24.65 33.82 7.82
C ALA A 461 -25.65 32.78 8.36
N ARG A 462 -26.54 33.22 9.25
CA ARG A 462 -27.46 32.34 9.98
C ARG A 462 -28.55 31.70 9.11
N ASP A 463 -28.67 32.06 7.83
CA ASP A 463 -29.87 31.76 7.05
C ASP A 463 -29.64 31.18 5.64
N SER A 464 -28.53 30.47 5.42
CA SER A 464 -28.38 29.67 4.19
C SER A 464 -27.81 28.29 4.48
N VAL A 465 -28.70 27.31 4.59
CA VAL A 465 -28.35 25.92 4.24
C VAL A 465 -28.00 25.96 2.75
N PRO A 466 -26.76 25.67 2.31
CA PRO A 466 -26.48 25.62 0.89
C PRO A 466 -27.24 24.43 0.30
N SER A 467 -28.28 24.75 -0.46
CA SER A 467 -28.93 23.86 -1.42
C SER A 467 -28.04 23.67 -2.64
N GLU A 468 -26.86 23.09 -2.46
CA GLU A 468 -26.04 22.58 -3.56
C GLU A 468 -25.61 21.14 -3.25
N PRO A 469 -26.01 20.14 -4.07
CA PRO A 469 -25.73 18.72 -3.85
C PRO A 469 -24.26 18.30 -4.06
N HIS A 470 -23.32 19.24 -4.01
CA HIS A 470 -21.90 19.06 -4.33
C HIS A 470 -20.94 19.25 -3.15
N ALA A 471 -21.40 19.13 -1.91
CA ALA A 471 -20.51 19.07 -0.75
C ALA A 471 -19.57 17.84 -0.81
N GLN A 472 -18.39 18.03 -1.40
CA GLN A 472 -17.24 17.12 -1.37
C GLN A 472 -16.82 16.88 0.08
N CYS A 473 -16.61 15.62 0.49
CA CYS A 473 -16.30 15.24 1.88
C CYS A 473 -15.97 13.74 2.04
N PRO A 474 -14.95 13.25 2.81
CA PRO A 474 -13.88 13.94 3.58
C PRO A 474 -12.39 13.60 3.27
N VAL A 475 -12.00 12.78 2.29
CA VAL A 475 -10.61 12.32 2.09
C VAL A 475 -10.09 12.58 0.68
N THR A 476 -10.12 13.84 0.26
CA THR A 476 -9.41 14.30 -0.94
C THR A 476 -7.96 14.64 -0.61
N HIS A 477 -7.04 14.38 -1.55
CA HIS A 477 -5.63 14.82 -1.47
C HIS A 477 -5.45 16.32 -1.75
N GLU A 478 -6.56 16.97 -2.10
CA GLU A 478 -6.66 18.39 -2.41
C GLU A 478 -7.51 19.12 -1.38
N ARG A 479 -7.22 20.42 -1.24
CA ARG A 479 -7.98 21.31 -0.37
C ARG A 479 -9.39 21.45 -0.95
N PRO A 480 -10.42 21.18 -0.15
CA PRO A 480 -11.78 21.23 -0.63
C PRO A 480 -12.31 22.68 -0.75
N SER A 481 -13.25 22.88 -1.68
CA SER A 481 -13.78 24.21 -2.03
C SER A 481 -14.99 24.66 -1.20
N ALA A 482 -15.77 23.74 -0.63
CA ALA A 482 -17.00 24.06 0.08
C ALA A 482 -16.81 24.25 1.61
N PRO A 483 -17.49 25.24 2.24
CA PRO A 483 -17.50 25.40 3.68
C PRO A 483 -18.22 24.23 4.37
N VAL A 484 -17.69 23.76 5.50
CA VAL A 484 -18.32 22.73 6.34
C VAL A 484 -18.89 23.43 7.56
N THR A 485 -20.19 23.27 7.81
CA THR A 485 -20.86 23.94 8.94
C THR A 485 -20.79 23.11 10.23
N ARG A 486 -20.73 21.76 10.14
CA ARG A 486 -20.50 20.81 11.26
C ARG A 486 -19.85 19.52 10.77
N ALA A 487 -18.99 18.92 11.59
CA ALA A 487 -18.20 17.75 11.22
C ALA A 487 -18.99 16.44 11.28
N ALA A 488 -19.97 16.35 12.18
CA ALA A 488 -20.75 15.13 12.41
C ALA A 488 -21.76 14.84 11.28
N THR A 489 -22.29 15.88 10.63
CA THR A 489 -23.27 15.76 9.53
C THR A 489 -22.67 15.12 8.27
N LEU A 490 -21.35 15.21 8.13
CA LEU A 490 -20.60 14.61 7.03
C LEU A 490 -20.66 13.08 6.98
N TRP A 491 -20.89 12.42 8.12
CA TRP A 491 -20.95 10.95 8.22
C TRP A 491 -22.36 10.40 8.47
N LEU A 492 -23.18 11.14 9.21
CA LEU A 492 -24.46 10.66 9.73
C LEU A 492 -25.68 11.20 8.99
N SER A 493 -25.53 12.22 8.14
CA SER A 493 -26.64 12.66 7.29
C SER A 493 -26.62 11.85 5.99
N PRO A 494 -27.53 10.89 5.78
CA PRO A 494 -27.81 10.44 4.42
C PRO A 494 -28.14 11.67 3.56
N GLY A 495 -27.79 11.63 2.27
CA GLY A 495 -28.36 12.56 1.32
C GLY A 495 -29.89 12.54 1.42
N ALA A 496 -30.55 13.61 0.99
CA ALA A 496 -32.01 13.63 0.98
C ALA A 496 -32.55 12.51 0.08
N ARG A 497 -33.80 12.08 0.30
CA ARG A 497 -34.45 11.08 -0.57
C ARG A 497 -34.47 11.53 -2.04
N GLU A 498 -34.54 12.83 -2.25
CA GLU A 498 -34.50 13.51 -3.55
C GLU A 498 -33.17 13.31 -4.29
N ASP A 499 -32.08 13.03 -3.57
CA ASP A 499 -30.74 12.85 -4.13
C ASP A 499 -30.51 11.44 -4.71
N VAL A 500 -31.42 10.49 -4.50
CA VAL A 500 -31.28 9.09 -4.95
C VAL A 500 -30.95 8.99 -6.45
N PRO A 501 -31.64 9.67 -7.38
CA PRO A 501 -31.31 9.60 -8.80
C PRO A 501 -29.91 10.16 -9.13
N ALA A 502 -29.45 11.18 -8.41
CA ALA A 502 -28.12 11.74 -8.60
C ALA A 502 -27.04 10.79 -8.06
N ALA A 503 -27.29 10.15 -6.93
CA ALA A 503 -26.41 9.12 -6.38
C ALA A 503 -26.24 7.93 -7.32
N GLU A 504 -27.32 7.46 -7.96
CA GLU A 504 -27.25 6.36 -8.93
C GLU A 504 -26.48 6.73 -10.20
N ARG A 505 -26.68 7.94 -10.72
CA ARG A 505 -25.89 8.44 -11.87
C ARG A 505 -24.40 8.52 -11.52
N LEU A 506 -24.08 9.04 -10.35
CA LEU A 506 -22.69 9.15 -9.89
C LEU A 506 -21.99 7.78 -9.79
N LEU A 507 -22.68 6.77 -9.25
CA LEU A 507 -22.18 5.39 -9.19
C LEU A 507 -22.02 4.75 -10.58
N THR A 508 -22.83 5.16 -11.55
CA THR A 508 -22.82 4.63 -12.92
C THR A 508 -21.71 5.24 -13.78
N ASP A 509 -21.56 6.56 -13.72
CA ASP A 509 -20.74 7.29 -14.68
C ASP A 509 -19.30 7.50 -14.18
N THR A 510 -19.02 7.22 -12.91
CA THR A 510 -17.73 7.53 -12.28
C THR A 510 -16.98 6.25 -11.90
N PRO A 511 -15.80 5.97 -12.49
CA PRO A 511 -15.01 4.81 -12.13
C PRO A 511 -14.44 4.95 -10.72
N LEU A 512 -14.24 3.82 -10.02
CA LEU A 512 -13.62 3.82 -8.71
C LEU A 512 -12.12 4.16 -8.79
N ALA A 513 -11.76 5.31 -8.24
CA ALA A 513 -10.41 5.86 -8.23
C ALA A 513 -10.12 6.58 -6.90
N PRO A 514 -8.84 6.81 -6.56
CA PRO A 514 -8.41 7.65 -5.45
C PRO A 514 -9.24 8.94 -5.26
N ALA A 515 -9.48 9.66 -6.35
CA ALA A 515 -10.17 10.95 -6.34
C ALA A 515 -11.70 10.83 -6.28
N THR A 516 -12.26 9.66 -6.59
CA THR A 516 -13.71 9.45 -6.75
C THR A 516 -14.33 8.58 -5.65
N TYR A 517 -13.52 7.80 -4.93
CA TYR A 517 -13.95 6.90 -3.83
C TYR A 517 -14.96 7.56 -2.89
N GLU A 518 -14.66 8.79 -2.50
CA GLU A 518 -15.43 9.57 -1.54
C GLU A 518 -16.86 9.85 -2.04
N SER A 519 -16.95 10.40 -3.24
CA SER A 519 -18.21 10.65 -3.95
C SER A 519 -19.05 9.38 -4.08
N LEU A 520 -18.39 8.26 -4.42
CA LEU A 520 -19.05 6.95 -4.54
C LEU A 520 -19.53 6.41 -3.18
N ALA A 521 -18.73 6.53 -2.12
CA ALA A 521 -19.10 6.11 -0.78
C ALA A 521 -20.32 6.88 -0.24
N ARG A 522 -20.40 8.20 -0.51
CA ARG A 522 -21.57 9.02 -0.15
C ARG A 522 -22.80 8.65 -0.95
N ALA A 523 -22.67 8.50 -2.27
CA ALA A 523 -23.77 8.05 -3.12
C ALA A 523 -24.31 6.69 -2.64
N LEU A 524 -23.41 5.77 -2.31
CA LEU A 524 -23.79 4.48 -1.75
C LEU A 524 -24.51 4.62 -0.41
N ARG A 525 -24.03 5.47 0.50
CA ARG A 525 -24.71 5.71 1.80
C ARG A 525 -26.15 6.22 1.60
N THR A 526 -26.37 7.15 0.66
CA THR A 526 -27.73 7.59 0.29
C THR A 526 -28.60 6.41 -0.14
N LEU A 527 -28.07 5.49 -0.94
CA LEU A 527 -28.79 4.27 -1.32
C LEU A 527 -29.02 3.31 -0.15
N VAL A 528 -28.07 3.12 0.77
CA VAL A 528 -28.22 2.25 1.95
C VAL A 528 -29.46 2.63 2.76
N HIS A 529 -29.69 3.94 2.95
CA HIS A 529 -30.83 4.42 3.75
C HIS A 529 -32.15 4.42 2.97
N HIS A 530 -32.15 4.87 1.71
CA HIS A 530 -33.39 5.12 0.96
C HIS A 530 -33.79 4.00 -0.01
N ARG A 531 -32.82 3.20 -0.49
CA ARG A 531 -32.99 2.11 -1.49
C ARG A 531 -32.00 0.96 -1.24
N PRO A 532 -32.06 0.27 -0.08
CA PRO A 532 -31.06 -0.72 0.30
C PRO A 532 -30.92 -1.88 -0.71
N GLN A 533 -31.97 -2.23 -1.46
CA GLN A 533 -31.92 -3.24 -2.51
C GLN A 533 -30.96 -2.85 -3.65
N ARG A 534 -30.94 -1.57 -4.01
CA ARG A 534 -30.03 -1.03 -5.03
C ARG A 534 -28.61 -0.92 -4.48
N ALA A 535 -28.47 -0.54 -3.20
CA ALA A 535 -27.18 -0.47 -2.53
C ALA A 535 -26.45 -1.82 -2.52
N VAL A 536 -27.16 -2.94 -2.29
CA VAL A 536 -26.58 -4.30 -2.36
C VAL A 536 -25.93 -4.57 -3.72
N ALA A 537 -26.64 -4.28 -4.83
CA ALA A 537 -26.11 -4.50 -6.18
C ALA A 537 -24.83 -3.67 -6.44
N TRP A 538 -24.80 -2.44 -5.95
CA TRP A 538 -23.61 -1.57 -6.06
C TRP A 538 -22.45 -2.04 -5.18
N CYS A 539 -22.73 -2.51 -3.96
CA CYS A 539 -21.70 -3.05 -3.08
C CYS A 539 -20.98 -4.25 -3.71
N VAL A 540 -21.73 -5.16 -4.34
CA VAL A 540 -21.15 -6.33 -5.04
C VAL A 540 -20.23 -5.88 -6.18
N ARG A 541 -20.71 -4.99 -7.05
CA ARG A 541 -19.90 -4.46 -8.17
C ARG A 541 -18.62 -3.76 -7.67
N LEU A 542 -18.74 -2.88 -6.69
CA LEU A 542 -17.59 -2.16 -6.14
C LEU A 542 -16.60 -3.10 -5.44
N ALA A 543 -17.09 -4.15 -4.76
CA ALA A 543 -16.22 -5.16 -4.15
C ALA A 543 -15.40 -5.93 -5.19
N GLU A 544 -15.96 -6.23 -6.37
CA GLU A 544 -15.23 -6.85 -7.48
C GLU A 544 -14.12 -5.93 -8.01
N GLU A 545 -14.41 -4.64 -8.22
CA GLU A 545 -13.42 -3.64 -8.65
C GLU A 545 -12.27 -3.43 -7.64
N ILE A 546 -12.57 -3.56 -6.34
CA ILE A 546 -11.59 -3.38 -5.25
C ILE A 546 -10.81 -4.65 -4.97
N SER A 547 -11.36 -5.84 -5.21
CA SER A 547 -10.65 -7.11 -4.94
C SER A 547 -9.35 -7.23 -5.75
N ALA A 548 -9.26 -6.51 -6.87
CA ALA A 548 -8.03 -6.36 -7.66
C ALA A 548 -7.01 -5.35 -7.06
N ARG A 549 -7.34 -4.70 -5.93
CA ARG A 549 -6.57 -3.61 -5.30
C ARG A 549 -6.27 -3.94 -3.84
N ASP A 550 -5.02 -3.77 -3.42
CA ASP A 550 -4.61 -3.89 -2.00
C ASP A 550 -5.03 -2.65 -1.19
N ALA A 551 -6.33 -2.51 -0.92
CA ALA A 551 -6.93 -1.34 -0.24
C ALA A 551 -7.88 -1.74 0.91
N PRO A 552 -7.35 -2.20 2.07
CA PRO A 552 -8.16 -2.77 3.15
C PRO A 552 -9.19 -1.79 3.75
N GLY A 553 -8.87 -0.50 3.82
CA GLY A 553 -9.80 0.52 4.31
C GLY A 553 -11.04 0.67 3.43
N TRP A 554 -10.87 0.62 2.10
CA TRP A 554 -11.98 0.67 1.15
C TRP A 554 -12.81 -0.61 1.18
N GLN A 555 -12.14 -1.76 1.19
CA GLN A 555 -12.79 -3.07 1.31
C GLN A 555 -13.69 -3.11 2.54
N THR A 556 -13.18 -2.64 3.70
CA THR A 556 -13.94 -2.58 4.93
C THR A 556 -15.14 -1.63 4.83
N ALA A 557 -14.96 -0.42 4.27
CA ALA A 557 -16.03 0.56 4.18
C ALA A 557 -17.21 0.08 3.30
N PHE A 558 -16.91 -0.52 2.14
CA PHE A 558 -17.94 -1.08 1.26
C PHE A 558 -18.57 -2.35 1.81
N ALA A 559 -17.79 -3.25 2.43
CA ALA A 559 -18.34 -4.42 3.12
C ALA A 559 -19.25 -4.03 4.30
N THR A 560 -18.91 -2.96 5.02
CA THR A 560 -19.77 -2.40 6.09
C THR A 560 -21.09 -1.85 5.52
N ALA A 561 -21.04 -1.09 4.43
CA ALA A 561 -22.24 -0.60 3.75
C ALA A 561 -23.11 -1.74 3.19
N HIS A 562 -22.47 -2.80 2.71
CA HIS A 562 -23.14 -4.02 2.25
C HIS A 562 -23.86 -4.73 3.40
N ALA A 563 -23.16 -4.94 4.51
CA ALA A 563 -23.71 -5.54 5.71
C ALA A 563 -24.90 -4.74 6.26
N GLU A 564 -24.82 -3.40 6.28
CA GLU A 564 -25.92 -2.55 6.71
C GLU A 564 -27.13 -2.67 5.79
N SER A 565 -26.93 -2.67 4.47
CA SER A 565 -28.00 -2.83 3.49
C SER A 565 -28.72 -4.17 3.65
N LEU A 566 -27.97 -5.26 3.83
CA LEU A 566 -28.53 -6.60 4.05
C LEU A 566 -29.30 -6.68 5.37
N LEU A 567 -28.77 -6.07 6.44
CA LEU A 567 -29.43 -6.01 7.74
C LEU A 567 -30.77 -5.25 7.66
N ARG A 568 -30.81 -4.13 6.92
CA ARG A 568 -32.03 -3.34 6.66
C ARG A 568 -33.07 -4.10 5.84
N LEU A 569 -32.65 -5.02 4.98
CA LEU A 569 -33.54 -5.90 4.20
C LEU A 569 -34.00 -7.14 5.00
N GLY A 570 -33.46 -7.35 6.20
CA GLY A 570 -33.71 -8.53 7.01
C GLY A 570 -32.95 -9.78 6.57
N ASP A 571 -31.92 -9.69 5.74
CA ASP A 571 -30.99 -10.80 5.47
C ASP A 571 -29.89 -10.84 6.56
N LEU A 572 -30.21 -11.46 7.68
CA LEU A 572 -29.30 -11.53 8.83
C LEU A 572 -28.05 -12.37 8.54
N ALA A 573 -28.19 -13.44 7.75
CA ALA A 573 -27.07 -14.31 7.40
C ALA A 573 -26.08 -13.59 6.48
N GLY A 574 -26.59 -12.86 5.48
CA GLY A 574 -25.79 -11.97 4.63
C GLY A 574 -25.10 -10.87 5.42
N ALA A 575 -25.84 -10.16 6.27
CA ALA A 575 -25.28 -9.10 7.11
C ALA A 575 -24.13 -9.62 8.00
N ARG A 576 -24.30 -10.78 8.63
CA ARG A 576 -23.24 -11.42 9.43
C ARG A 576 -21.99 -11.72 8.61
N ARG A 577 -22.14 -12.31 7.42
CA ARG A 577 -21.00 -12.65 6.55
C ARG A 577 -20.22 -11.41 6.15
N GLU A 578 -20.91 -10.39 5.66
CA GLU A 578 -20.26 -9.16 5.17
C GLU A 578 -19.65 -8.34 6.31
N ALA A 579 -20.27 -8.30 7.49
CA ALA A 579 -19.68 -7.65 8.67
C ALA A 579 -18.43 -8.38 9.15
N THR A 580 -18.41 -9.72 9.11
CA THR A 580 -17.23 -10.52 9.44
C THR A 580 -16.10 -10.27 8.44
N ARG A 581 -16.42 -10.27 7.14
CA ARG A 581 -15.48 -9.94 6.07
C ARG A 581 -14.88 -8.54 6.24
N ALA A 582 -15.69 -7.55 6.61
CA ALA A 582 -15.20 -6.20 6.92
C ALA A 582 -14.18 -6.21 8.07
N LEU A 583 -14.41 -6.98 9.13
CA LEU A 583 -13.46 -7.11 10.25
C LEU A 583 -12.16 -7.81 9.85
N GLU A 584 -12.24 -8.84 9.00
CA GLU A 584 -11.08 -9.56 8.46
C GLU A 584 -10.14 -8.63 7.68
N HIS A 585 -10.70 -7.74 6.84
CA HIS A 585 -9.92 -6.74 6.10
C HIS A 585 -9.12 -5.79 7.01
N LEU A 586 -9.63 -5.47 8.20
CA LEU A 586 -8.92 -4.59 9.14
C LEU A 586 -7.78 -5.29 9.89
N ALA A 587 -7.83 -6.62 10.08
CA ALA A 587 -6.80 -7.44 10.75
C ALA A 587 -6.18 -6.80 12.02
N GLY A 588 -6.98 -6.13 12.86
CA GLY A 588 -6.54 -5.45 14.09
C GLY A 588 -5.98 -4.03 13.92
N ARG A 589 -6.00 -3.46 12.70
CA ARG A 589 -5.49 -2.12 12.34
C ARG A 589 -6.59 -1.06 12.18
N GLY A 590 -7.80 -1.34 12.66
CA GLY A 590 -9.00 -0.54 12.38
C GLY A 590 -9.17 0.74 13.19
N GLY A 591 -8.48 0.87 14.34
CA GLY A 591 -8.76 1.96 15.27
C GLY A 591 -10.26 2.03 15.63
N PRO A 592 -10.80 3.23 15.94
CA PRO A 592 -12.22 3.39 16.27
C PRO A 592 -13.21 3.02 15.15
N PHE A 593 -12.78 3.03 13.88
CA PHE A 593 -13.61 2.64 12.74
C PHE A 593 -14.12 1.19 12.85
N LEU A 594 -13.40 0.34 13.59
CA LEU A 594 -13.74 -1.05 13.85
C LEU A 594 -15.13 -1.20 14.51
N LEU A 595 -15.63 -0.18 15.22
CA LEU A 595 -16.97 -0.16 15.81
C LEU A 595 -18.10 -0.24 14.78
N ALA A 596 -17.89 0.24 13.54
CA ALA A 596 -18.92 0.23 12.51
C ALA A 596 -19.34 -1.19 12.07
N PRO A 597 -18.41 -2.05 11.59
CA PRO A 597 -18.75 -3.43 11.27
C PRO A 597 -19.09 -4.26 12.52
N LEU A 598 -18.50 -3.97 13.70
CA LEU A 598 -18.87 -4.65 14.94
C LEU A 598 -20.33 -4.40 15.32
N ALA A 599 -20.84 -3.17 15.18
CA ALA A 599 -22.23 -2.87 15.49
C ALA A 599 -23.19 -3.73 14.66
N LEU A 600 -22.91 -3.86 13.37
CA LEU A 600 -23.70 -4.67 12.44
C LEU A 600 -23.60 -6.16 12.76
N LEU A 601 -22.40 -6.65 13.09
CA LEU A 601 -22.18 -8.04 13.48
C LEU A 601 -22.93 -8.40 14.77
N VAL A 602 -22.80 -7.57 15.82
CA VAL A 602 -23.50 -7.75 17.10
C VAL A 602 -25.01 -7.73 16.87
N GLN A 603 -25.52 -6.81 16.05
CA GLN A 603 -26.95 -6.75 15.76
C GLN A 603 -27.43 -7.98 14.99
N ALA A 604 -26.71 -8.42 13.95
CA ALA A 604 -27.07 -9.61 13.17
C ALA A 604 -27.08 -10.88 14.05
N LEU A 605 -26.03 -11.11 14.86
CA LEU A 605 -25.94 -12.24 15.77
C LEU A 605 -27.07 -12.22 16.83
N THR A 606 -27.37 -11.04 17.38
CA THR A 606 -28.45 -10.87 18.36
C THR A 606 -29.81 -11.23 17.75
N GLU A 607 -30.10 -10.77 16.54
CA GLU A 607 -31.37 -11.04 15.87
C GLU A 607 -31.48 -12.52 15.41
N GLN A 608 -30.35 -13.19 15.18
CA GLN A 608 -30.28 -14.64 14.92
C GLN A 608 -30.41 -15.51 16.18
N GLY A 609 -30.28 -14.94 17.38
CA GLY A 609 -30.30 -15.68 18.65
C GLY A 609 -28.93 -16.23 19.09
N GLU A 610 -27.85 -15.87 18.40
CA GLU A 610 -26.47 -16.30 18.66
C GLU A 610 -25.83 -15.45 19.78
N TYR A 611 -26.48 -15.39 20.95
CA TYR A 611 -26.14 -14.46 22.03
C TYR A 611 -24.74 -14.70 22.60
N ALA A 612 -24.30 -15.96 22.71
CA ALA A 612 -22.97 -16.28 23.22
C ALA A 612 -21.86 -15.69 22.34
N THR A 613 -22.01 -15.80 21.01
CA THR A 613 -21.08 -15.23 20.04
C THR A 613 -21.16 -13.70 20.04
N ALA A 614 -22.37 -13.13 20.11
CA ALA A 614 -22.54 -11.67 20.21
C ALA A 614 -21.84 -11.09 21.45
N ALA A 615 -21.88 -11.80 22.58
CA ALA A 615 -21.27 -11.39 23.84
C ALA A 615 -19.75 -11.19 23.74
N LEU A 616 -19.06 -11.97 22.89
CA LEU A 616 -17.61 -11.87 22.67
C LEU A 616 -17.20 -10.51 22.07
N HIS A 617 -18.13 -9.79 21.44
CA HIS A 617 -17.88 -8.57 20.70
C HIS A 617 -18.35 -7.30 21.43
N LEU A 618 -18.93 -7.39 22.63
CA LEU A 618 -19.53 -6.25 23.34
C LEU A 618 -18.51 -5.30 24.00
N HIS A 619 -17.28 -5.78 24.20
CA HIS A 619 -16.20 -5.04 24.87
C HIS A 619 -14.93 -5.04 24.00
N PRO A 620 -14.95 -4.36 22.83
CA PRO A 620 -13.79 -4.31 21.96
C PRO A 620 -12.65 -3.51 22.61
N THR A 621 -11.42 -4.01 22.49
CA THR A 621 -10.21 -3.30 22.90
C THR A 621 -9.79 -2.30 21.82
N LEU A 622 -9.91 -1.01 22.10
CA LEU A 622 -9.59 0.08 21.19
C LEU A 622 -8.70 1.12 21.88
N PRO A 623 -7.78 1.79 21.16
CA PRO A 623 -6.97 2.87 21.71
C PRO A 623 -7.82 4.12 21.98
N GLY A 624 -7.51 4.85 23.05
CA GLY A 624 -8.18 6.11 23.43
C GLY A 624 -9.52 5.93 24.14
N GLU A 625 -10.39 6.94 24.08
CA GLU A 625 -11.79 6.83 24.53
C GLU A 625 -12.64 6.26 23.37
N PRO A 626 -13.00 4.96 23.37
CA PRO A 626 -13.61 4.31 22.21
C PRO A 626 -14.98 4.88 21.81
N TYR A 627 -15.67 5.51 22.76
CA TYR A 627 -17.05 5.98 22.57
C TYR A 627 -17.16 7.44 22.13
N SER A 628 -16.04 8.13 21.89
CA SER A 628 -16.02 9.51 21.37
C SER A 628 -16.17 9.60 19.84
N THR A 629 -16.66 8.53 19.19
CA THR A 629 -16.75 8.44 17.72
C THR A 629 -18.16 8.25 17.18
N VAL A 630 -18.43 8.73 15.94
CA VAL A 630 -19.74 8.51 15.28
C VAL A 630 -20.13 7.03 15.21
N HIS A 631 -19.15 6.15 15.07
CA HIS A 631 -19.37 4.70 15.00
C HIS A 631 -19.79 4.10 16.35
N ALA A 632 -19.46 4.78 17.45
CA ALA A 632 -19.90 4.39 18.78
C ALA A 632 -21.44 4.48 18.91
N LEU A 633 -22.12 5.42 18.25
CA LEU A 633 -23.58 5.54 18.33
C LEU A 633 -24.29 4.27 17.84
N ALA A 634 -23.86 3.74 16.68
CA ALA A 634 -24.38 2.49 16.14
C ALA A 634 -24.03 1.30 17.03
N PHE A 635 -22.84 1.29 17.64
CA PHE A 635 -22.40 0.24 18.53
C PHE A 635 -23.14 0.23 19.89
N LEU A 636 -23.36 1.40 20.51
CA LEU A 636 -24.19 1.55 21.71
C LEU A 636 -25.60 1.03 21.46
N ARG A 637 -26.18 1.39 20.31
CA ARG A 637 -27.47 0.85 19.87
C ARG A 637 -27.42 -0.68 19.75
N ALA A 638 -26.42 -1.26 19.08
CA ALA A 638 -26.30 -2.71 18.93
C ALA A 638 -26.17 -3.43 20.29
N ARG A 639 -25.40 -2.88 21.23
CA ARG A 639 -25.28 -3.39 22.61
C ARG A 639 -26.59 -3.28 23.38
N GLY A 640 -27.33 -2.18 23.21
CA GLY A 640 -28.69 -2.03 23.74
C GLY A 640 -29.64 -3.09 23.19
N ARG A 641 -29.62 -3.38 21.88
CA ARG A 641 -30.42 -4.47 21.26
C ARG A 641 -30.07 -5.83 21.86
N TYR A 642 -28.78 -6.11 22.08
CA TYR A 642 -28.33 -7.32 22.76
C TYR A 642 -28.89 -7.44 24.19
N HIS A 643 -28.81 -6.36 24.98
CA HIS A 643 -29.37 -6.34 26.33
C HIS A 643 -30.89 -6.56 26.34
N LEU A 644 -31.60 -5.96 25.37
CA LEU A 644 -33.03 -6.14 25.22
C LEU A 644 -33.40 -7.60 24.93
N ALA A 645 -32.68 -8.23 23.99
CA ALA A 645 -32.91 -9.62 23.58
C ALA A 645 -32.55 -10.64 24.68
N THR A 646 -31.61 -10.30 25.57
CA THR A 646 -31.19 -11.15 26.70
C THR A 646 -31.93 -10.87 28.00
N GLY A 647 -33.05 -10.13 27.93
CA GLY A 647 -33.94 -9.91 29.09
C GLY A 647 -33.45 -8.85 30.08
N ARG A 648 -32.61 -7.90 29.63
CA ARG A 648 -32.07 -6.80 30.44
C ARG A 648 -32.56 -5.44 29.92
N PRO A 649 -33.87 -5.15 29.97
CA PRO A 649 -34.44 -3.94 29.35
C PRO A 649 -33.97 -2.63 30.01
N GLN A 650 -33.62 -2.64 31.30
CA GLN A 650 -33.08 -1.45 31.98
C GLN A 650 -31.70 -1.06 31.42
N ALA A 651 -30.78 -2.03 31.30
CA ALA A 651 -29.47 -1.80 30.68
C ALA A 651 -29.61 -1.37 29.21
N ALA A 652 -30.55 -1.96 28.47
CA ALA A 652 -30.83 -1.56 27.09
C ALA A 652 -31.29 -0.10 27.00
N LEU A 653 -32.20 0.33 27.88
CA LEU A 653 -32.70 1.70 27.93
C LEU A 653 -31.56 2.71 28.19
N GLU A 654 -30.66 2.40 29.11
CA GLU A 654 -29.50 3.25 29.42
C GLU A 654 -28.60 3.47 28.19
N GLU A 655 -28.31 2.41 27.43
CA GLU A 655 -27.53 2.49 26.18
C GLU A 655 -28.24 3.34 25.11
N PHE A 656 -29.54 3.15 24.91
CA PHE A 656 -30.30 3.92 23.91
C PHE A 656 -30.39 5.40 24.27
N LEU A 657 -30.59 5.72 25.55
CA LEU A 657 -30.62 7.10 26.02
C LEU A 657 -29.23 7.75 25.95
N GLU A 658 -28.14 7.01 26.18
CA GLU A 658 -26.79 7.52 26.01
C GLU A 658 -26.46 7.81 24.53
N ALA A 659 -26.86 6.91 23.63
CA ALA A 659 -26.76 7.15 22.20
C ALA A 659 -27.56 8.40 21.79
N GLY A 660 -28.77 8.59 22.34
CA GLY A 660 -29.59 9.79 22.11
C GLY A 660 -28.94 11.08 22.63
N ARG A 661 -28.43 11.07 23.86
CA ARG A 661 -27.69 12.21 24.45
C ARG A 661 -26.47 12.59 23.61
N THR A 662 -25.70 11.60 23.18
CA THR A 662 -24.51 11.81 22.35
C THR A 662 -24.89 12.33 20.96
N ALA A 663 -25.92 11.76 20.33
CA ALA A 663 -26.41 12.25 19.03
C ALA A 663 -26.95 13.69 19.11
N ALA A 664 -27.63 14.05 20.19
CA ALA A 664 -28.08 15.42 20.43
C ALA A 664 -26.89 16.38 20.63
N ARG A 665 -25.89 15.97 21.42
CA ARG A 665 -24.64 16.73 21.64
C ARG A 665 -23.91 17.04 20.32
N TRP A 666 -23.90 16.09 19.39
CA TRP A 666 -23.26 16.23 18.07
C TRP A 666 -24.21 16.78 16.99
N ALA A 667 -25.46 17.08 17.33
CA ALA A 667 -26.50 17.52 16.39
C ALA A 667 -26.70 16.56 15.19
N THR A 668 -26.61 15.25 15.45
CA THR A 668 -26.80 14.17 14.46
C THR A 668 -28.00 13.30 14.76
N ASP A 669 -28.93 13.81 15.56
CA ASP A 669 -30.16 13.12 15.91
C ASP A 669 -31.09 13.04 14.70
N GLN A 670 -30.93 11.94 13.96
CA GLN A 670 -31.67 11.64 12.74
C GLN A 670 -32.34 10.26 12.89
N PRO A 671 -33.69 10.19 12.79
CA PRO A 671 -34.50 8.98 12.91
C PRO A 671 -34.02 7.75 12.12
N GLU A 672 -33.64 7.96 10.86
CA GLU A 672 -33.34 6.88 9.91
C GLU A 672 -31.96 6.20 10.16
N PRO A 673 -30.85 6.95 10.36
CA PRO A 673 -29.56 6.35 10.69
C PRO A 673 -29.45 5.88 12.15
N LEU A 674 -30.14 6.54 13.10
CA LEU A 674 -30.07 6.21 14.52
C LEU A 674 -31.44 6.24 15.20
N PRO A 675 -32.24 5.16 15.12
CA PRO A 675 -33.61 5.10 15.64
C PRO A 675 -33.67 4.85 17.17
N TRP A 676 -32.85 5.57 17.95
CA TRP A 676 -32.69 5.33 19.39
C TRP A 676 -34.00 5.54 20.17
N ARG A 677 -34.87 6.48 19.76
CA ARG A 677 -36.17 6.73 20.42
C ARG A 677 -37.09 5.51 20.35
N THR A 678 -37.16 4.86 19.18
CA THR A 678 -38.00 3.68 19.01
C THR A 678 -37.44 2.47 19.76
N ASP A 679 -36.12 2.32 19.81
CA ASP A 679 -35.48 1.26 20.60
C ASP A 679 -35.68 1.48 22.12
N ALA A 680 -35.56 2.73 22.59
CA ALA A 680 -35.85 3.11 23.98
C ALA A 680 -37.33 2.93 24.34
N ALA A 681 -38.25 3.27 23.43
CA ALA A 681 -39.68 3.04 23.62
C ALA A 681 -40.00 1.54 23.75
N GLU A 682 -39.36 0.67 22.96
CA GLU A 682 -39.52 -0.78 23.10
C GLU A 682 -39.03 -1.29 24.47
N ALA A 683 -37.90 -0.78 24.97
CA ALA A 683 -37.42 -1.10 26.32
C ALA A 683 -38.36 -0.61 27.42
N LEU A 684 -38.91 0.60 27.30
CA LEU A 684 -39.88 1.16 28.25
C LEU A 684 -41.19 0.36 28.28
N LEU A 685 -41.66 -0.13 27.14
CA LEU A 685 -42.83 -1.00 27.07
C LEU A 685 -42.61 -2.32 27.85
N LEU A 686 -41.42 -2.93 27.73
CA LEU A 686 -41.05 -4.13 28.49
C LEU A 686 -40.90 -3.86 30.00
N LEU A 687 -40.49 -2.65 30.38
CA LEU A 687 -40.43 -2.20 31.77
C LEU A 687 -41.80 -1.81 32.35
N GLY A 688 -42.87 -1.83 31.55
CA GLY A 688 -44.21 -1.43 32.00
C GLY A 688 -44.39 0.08 32.16
N ARG A 689 -43.63 0.90 31.40
CA ARG A 689 -43.67 2.38 31.42
C ARG A 689 -44.24 2.95 30.10
N PRO A 690 -45.52 2.68 29.77
CA PRO A 690 -46.10 3.01 28.47
C PRO A 690 -46.23 4.52 28.20
N GLY A 691 -46.43 5.34 29.24
CA GLY A 691 -46.56 6.80 29.07
C GLY A 691 -45.26 7.43 28.56
N GLU A 692 -44.11 6.99 29.07
CA GLU A 692 -42.80 7.47 28.61
C GLU A 692 -42.46 6.94 27.22
N ALA A 693 -42.83 5.68 26.92
CA ALA A 693 -42.68 5.12 25.57
C ALA A 693 -43.48 5.93 24.54
N GLN A 694 -44.71 6.35 24.89
CA GLN A 694 -45.57 7.15 24.03
C GLN A 694 -45.00 8.55 23.79
N ALA A 695 -44.37 9.17 24.80
CA ALA A 695 -43.69 10.46 24.64
C ALA A 695 -42.54 10.36 23.62
N LEU A 696 -41.65 9.37 23.75
CA LEU A 696 -40.54 9.18 22.80
C LEU A 696 -41.01 8.91 21.36
N VAL A 697 -42.09 8.15 21.21
CA VAL A 697 -42.69 7.86 19.89
C VAL A 697 -43.35 9.11 19.28
N ALA A 698 -43.98 9.95 20.09
CA ALA A 698 -44.52 11.24 19.64
C ALA A 698 -43.40 12.21 19.22
N ASP A 699 -42.33 12.31 20.01
CA ASP A 699 -41.16 13.12 19.70
C ASP A 699 -40.51 12.68 18.38
N GLN A 700 -40.43 11.37 18.15
CA GLN A 700 -39.92 10.82 16.90
C GLN A 700 -40.77 11.29 15.70
N LEU A 701 -42.10 11.23 15.80
CA LEU A 701 -43.01 11.63 14.71
C LEU A 701 -43.01 13.14 14.44
N ALA A 702 -42.62 13.95 15.43
CA ALA A 702 -42.52 15.41 15.26
C ALA A 702 -41.30 15.83 14.42
N LEU A 703 -40.33 14.95 14.20
CA LEU A 703 -39.14 15.25 13.41
C LEU A 703 -39.42 15.20 11.90
N PRO A 704 -38.95 16.18 11.09
CA PRO A 704 -39.16 16.18 9.64
C PRO A 704 -38.69 14.90 8.93
N ALA A 705 -37.59 14.32 9.42
CA ALA A 705 -37.02 13.08 8.90
C ALA A 705 -37.83 11.81 9.22
N ALA A 706 -38.91 11.92 10.01
CA ALA A 706 -39.79 10.79 10.35
C ALA A 706 -40.72 10.37 9.19
N ALA A 707 -40.73 11.12 8.09
CA ALA A 707 -41.52 10.81 6.89
C ALA A 707 -41.02 9.57 6.09
N GLY A 708 -39.84 9.03 6.41
CA GLY A 708 -39.33 7.82 5.79
C GLY A 708 -40.20 6.60 6.10
N ALA A 709 -40.54 5.79 5.08
CA ALA A 709 -41.44 4.64 5.21
C ALA A 709 -41.00 3.66 6.32
N ARG A 710 -39.69 3.36 6.40
CA ARG A 710 -39.14 2.49 7.44
C ARG A 710 -39.36 3.04 8.84
N VAL A 711 -38.92 4.28 9.10
CA VAL A 711 -39.08 4.95 10.39
C VAL A 711 -40.54 5.03 10.77
N ARG A 712 -41.41 5.46 9.86
CA ARG A 712 -42.85 5.57 10.08
C ARG A 712 -43.46 4.21 10.44
N GLY A 713 -43.10 3.15 9.71
CA GLY A 713 -43.58 1.81 9.96
C GLY A 713 -43.24 1.28 11.37
N VAL A 714 -41.98 1.40 11.80
CA VAL A 714 -41.56 1.01 13.15
C VAL A 714 -42.24 1.86 14.22
N THR A 715 -42.36 3.16 13.99
CA THR A 715 -42.95 4.11 14.94
C THR A 715 -44.46 3.87 15.12
N LEU A 716 -45.17 3.51 14.05
CA LEU A 716 -46.58 3.09 14.09
C LEU A 716 -46.75 1.76 14.84
N ARG A 717 -45.85 0.78 14.63
CA ARG A 717 -45.87 -0.50 15.37
C ARG A 717 -45.75 -0.28 16.88
N LEU A 718 -44.86 0.60 17.32
CA LEU A 718 -44.69 0.91 18.74
C LEU A 718 -45.85 1.76 19.31
N SER A 719 -46.38 2.72 18.53
CA SER A 719 -47.59 3.47 18.88
C SER A 719 -48.79 2.54 19.16
N ALA A 720 -48.90 1.44 18.41
CA ALA A 720 -49.99 0.49 18.56
C ALA A 720 -50.00 -0.26 19.91
N ALA A 721 -48.85 -0.39 20.57
CA ALA A 721 -48.74 -1.09 21.85
C ALA A 721 -49.52 -0.39 22.98
N THR A 722 -49.64 0.93 22.94
CA THR A 722 -50.37 1.74 23.93
C THR A 722 -51.75 2.19 23.46
N ALA A 723 -52.08 1.98 22.17
CA ALA A 723 -53.35 2.35 21.59
C ALA A 723 -54.53 1.44 22.02
N GLU A 724 -55.74 1.98 21.94
CA GLU A 724 -57.00 1.25 22.12
C GLU A 724 -57.16 0.12 21.07
N PRO A 725 -57.92 -0.96 21.36
CA PRO A 725 -57.96 -2.17 20.53
C PRO A 725 -58.32 -1.96 19.04
N ARG A 726 -59.23 -1.03 18.73
CA ARG A 726 -59.60 -0.70 17.34
C ARG A 726 -58.49 0.07 16.64
N ARG A 727 -57.97 1.11 17.29
CA ARG A 727 -56.88 1.94 16.77
C ARG A 727 -55.58 1.15 16.61
N ARG A 728 -55.35 0.15 17.46
CA ARG A 728 -54.21 -0.77 17.39
C ARG A 728 -54.14 -1.51 16.05
N VAL A 729 -55.26 -2.03 15.55
CA VAL A 729 -55.29 -2.75 14.26
C VAL A 729 -55.01 -1.81 13.09
N GLU A 730 -55.59 -0.61 13.11
CA GLU A 730 -55.35 0.42 12.08
C GLU A 730 -53.87 0.83 12.00
N LEU A 731 -53.27 1.12 13.17
CA LEU A 731 -51.86 1.50 13.25
C LEU A 731 -50.93 0.38 12.79
N LEU A 732 -51.21 -0.87 13.17
CA LEU A 732 -50.43 -2.03 12.76
C LEU A 732 -50.59 -2.36 11.27
N ALA A 733 -51.78 -2.15 10.70
CA ALA A 733 -51.99 -2.29 9.26
C ALA A 733 -51.17 -1.23 8.50
N GLY A 734 -51.20 0.03 8.93
CA GLY A 734 -50.35 1.09 8.37
C GLY A 734 -48.86 0.79 8.51
N ALA A 735 -48.42 0.26 9.66
CA ALA A 735 -47.04 -0.18 9.85
C ALA A 735 -46.63 -1.28 8.86
N VAL A 736 -47.51 -2.26 8.62
CA VAL A 736 -47.28 -3.35 7.68
C VAL A 736 -47.15 -2.86 6.24
N ASP A 737 -47.94 -1.88 5.81
CA ASP A 737 -47.86 -1.34 4.46
C ASP A 737 -46.57 -0.52 4.24
N GLU A 738 -46.23 0.37 5.18
CA GLU A 738 -44.98 1.16 5.11
C GLU A 738 -43.72 0.28 5.10
N LEU A 739 -43.66 -0.75 5.94
CA LEU A 739 -42.51 -1.68 6.01
C LEU A 739 -42.41 -2.59 4.79
N ARG A 740 -43.56 -2.96 4.20
CA ARG A 740 -43.61 -3.72 2.94
C ARG A 740 -43.07 -2.90 1.78
N ASP A 741 -43.49 -1.64 1.68
CA ASP A 741 -43.07 -0.73 0.62
C ASP A 741 -41.57 -0.40 0.70
N TYR A 742 -41.03 -0.30 1.91
CA TYR A 742 -39.58 -0.16 2.12
C TYR A 742 -38.80 -1.46 1.83
N GLY A 743 -39.36 -2.61 2.22
CA GLY A 743 -38.74 -3.93 2.08
C GLY A 743 -37.96 -4.41 3.31
N ASP A 744 -38.21 -3.89 4.52
CA ASP A 744 -37.61 -4.36 5.76
C ASP A 744 -38.35 -5.63 6.24
N ARG A 745 -37.85 -6.80 5.83
CA ARG A 745 -38.52 -8.09 6.09
C ARG A 745 -38.59 -8.43 7.57
N LEU A 746 -37.60 -8.02 8.36
CA LEU A 746 -37.55 -8.33 9.79
C LEU A 746 -38.57 -7.51 10.57
N GLU A 747 -38.61 -6.20 10.36
CA GLU A 747 -39.62 -5.34 10.97
C GLU A 747 -41.03 -5.66 10.45
N LEU A 748 -41.18 -6.02 9.17
CA LEU A 748 -42.45 -6.50 8.63
C LEU A 748 -42.93 -7.77 9.35
N ALA A 749 -42.04 -8.72 9.65
CA ALA A 749 -42.38 -9.92 10.42
C ALA A 749 -42.86 -9.56 11.84
N ARG A 750 -42.21 -8.59 12.50
CA ARG A 750 -42.63 -8.07 13.81
C ARG A 750 -44.00 -7.41 13.75
N ALA A 751 -44.22 -6.51 12.79
CA ALA A 751 -45.49 -5.81 12.60
C ALA A 751 -46.64 -6.79 12.29
N LEU A 752 -46.41 -7.81 11.45
CA LEU A 752 -47.39 -8.86 11.18
C LEU A 752 -47.68 -9.72 12.42
N ALA A 753 -46.68 -10.03 13.24
CA ALA A 753 -46.88 -10.77 14.49
C ALA A 753 -47.73 -9.99 15.50
N ASP A 754 -47.44 -8.69 15.64
CA ASP A 754 -48.20 -7.78 16.50
C ASP A 754 -49.64 -7.62 15.97
N LEU A 755 -49.82 -7.48 14.65
CA LEU A 755 -51.13 -7.42 13.98
C LEU A 755 -51.94 -8.71 14.19
N GLY A 756 -51.32 -9.87 14.00
CA GLY A 756 -51.96 -11.16 14.23
C GLY A 756 -52.41 -11.32 15.69
N SER A 757 -51.62 -10.82 16.64
CA SER A 757 -51.98 -10.82 18.05
C SER A 757 -53.13 -9.87 18.36
N ALA A 758 -53.15 -8.67 17.77
CA ALA A 758 -54.24 -7.71 17.90
C ALA A 758 -55.56 -8.24 17.31
N LEU A 759 -55.52 -8.86 16.13
CA LEU A 759 -56.69 -9.47 15.49
C LEU A 759 -57.26 -10.62 16.32
N ARG A 760 -56.40 -11.45 16.93
CA ARG A 760 -56.82 -12.49 17.88
C ARG A 760 -57.60 -11.89 19.07
N LEU A 761 -57.09 -10.81 19.65
CA LEU A 761 -57.75 -10.12 20.77
C LEU A 761 -59.09 -9.50 20.38
N ASN A 762 -59.26 -9.11 19.12
CA ASN A 762 -60.52 -8.58 18.57
C ASN A 762 -61.49 -9.66 18.07
N GLY A 763 -61.15 -10.95 18.20
CA GLY A 763 -62.02 -12.08 17.80
C GLY A 763 -61.92 -12.49 16.32
N GLU A 764 -61.00 -11.93 15.53
CA GLU A 764 -60.78 -12.26 14.11
C GLU A 764 -59.81 -13.46 13.94
N GLY A 765 -60.12 -14.61 14.53
CA GLY A 765 -59.23 -15.79 14.64
C GLY A 765 -58.66 -16.30 13.30
N THR A 766 -59.51 -16.48 12.28
CA THR A 766 -59.12 -16.98 10.95
C THR A 766 -58.11 -16.07 10.26
N ARG A 767 -58.37 -14.75 10.29
CA ARG A 767 -57.48 -13.73 9.71
C ARG A 767 -56.19 -13.63 10.49
N ALA A 768 -56.26 -13.66 11.82
CA ALA A 768 -55.10 -13.67 12.70
C ALA A 768 -54.18 -14.87 12.45
N GLY A 769 -54.74 -16.06 12.23
CA GLY A 769 -53.99 -17.28 11.90
C GLY A 769 -53.19 -17.14 10.61
N THR A 770 -53.81 -16.63 9.53
CA THR A 770 -53.14 -16.40 8.25
C THR A 770 -52.01 -15.36 8.36
N ILE A 771 -52.27 -14.24 9.06
CA ILE A 771 -51.25 -13.20 9.29
C ILE A 771 -50.10 -13.73 10.14
N THR A 772 -50.38 -14.51 11.20
CA THR A 772 -49.35 -15.11 12.07
C THR A 772 -48.48 -16.12 11.32
N ARG A 773 -49.05 -16.96 10.45
CA ARG A 773 -48.29 -17.89 9.61
C ARG A 773 -47.34 -17.15 8.67
N ARG A 774 -47.80 -16.06 8.06
CA ARG A 774 -46.96 -15.21 7.20
C ARG A 774 -45.82 -14.56 8.00
N ALA A 775 -46.09 -14.06 9.20
CA ALA A 775 -45.07 -13.52 10.11
C ALA A 775 -44.03 -14.58 10.48
N TRP A 776 -44.47 -15.81 10.78
CA TRP A 776 -43.59 -16.93 11.12
C TRP A 776 -42.69 -17.37 9.95
N GLN A 777 -43.25 -17.45 8.73
CA GLN A 777 -42.48 -17.75 7.52
C GLN A 777 -41.43 -16.67 7.27
N LEU A 778 -41.83 -15.40 7.31
CA LEU A 778 -40.92 -14.28 7.07
C LEU A 778 -39.79 -14.21 8.12
N ALA A 779 -40.10 -14.45 9.40
CA ALA A 779 -39.08 -14.56 10.45
C ALA A 779 -38.10 -15.72 10.19
N GLY A 780 -38.60 -16.85 9.66
CA GLY A 780 -37.77 -17.97 9.23
C GLY A 780 -36.85 -17.64 8.06
N ASP A 781 -37.37 -16.98 7.03
CA ASP A 781 -36.58 -16.58 5.86
C ASP A 781 -35.48 -15.56 6.22
N CYS A 782 -35.74 -14.69 7.20
CA CYS A 782 -34.75 -13.77 7.74
C CYS A 782 -33.67 -14.46 8.59
N GLY A 783 -33.89 -15.71 9.03
CA GLY A 783 -33.05 -16.38 10.02
C GLY A 783 -33.21 -15.85 11.44
N ALA A 784 -34.31 -15.17 11.76
CA ALA A 784 -34.58 -14.59 13.07
C ALA A 784 -35.17 -15.64 14.02
N VAL A 785 -34.33 -16.57 14.49
CA VAL A 785 -34.76 -17.75 15.29
C VAL A 785 -35.58 -17.36 16.53
N PRO A 786 -35.16 -16.42 17.39
CA PRO A 786 -35.94 -16.08 18.59
C PRO A 786 -37.32 -15.51 18.27
N LEU A 787 -37.41 -14.70 17.21
CA LEU A 787 -38.68 -14.13 16.74
C LEU A 787 -39.59 -15.24 16.20
N ARG A 788 -39.05 -16.15 15.38
CA ARG A 788 -39.80 -17.28 14.82
C ARG A 788 -40.34 -18.20 15.90
N GLU A 789 -39.55 -18.51 16.92
CA GLU A 789 -39.99 -19.32 18.06
C GLU A 789 -41.14 -18.64 18.82
N ARG A 790 -41.03 -17.32 19.04
CA ARG A 790 -42.08 -16.52 19.70
C ARG A 790 -43.39 -16.47 18.92
N ILE A 791 -43.35 -16.49 17.58
CA ILE A 791 -44.54 -16.38 16.71
C ILE A 791 -45.19 -17.75 16.42
N ARG A 792 -44.51 -18.86 16.75
CA ARG A 792 -44.88 -20.23 16.34
C ARG A 792 -46.41 -20.46 16.32
N PRO A 793 -47.00 -20.73 15.14
CA PRO A 793 -48.42 -21.04 15.03
C PRO A 793 -48.76 -22.25 15.90
N VAL A 794 -49.90 -22.19 16.58
CA VAL A 794 -50.45 -23.34 17.31
C VAL A 794 -51.24 -24.18 16.30
N ASP A 795 -50.77 -25.38 15.99
CA ASP A 795 -51.47 -26.32 15.09
C ASP A 795 -52.55 -27.08 15.88
N GLY A 796 -53.83 -26.85 15.56
CA GLY A 796 -54.98 -27.61 16.08
C GLY A 796 -56.32 -26.90 15.86
N PRO A 797 -57.45 -27.62 15.69
CA PRO A 797 -58.77 -27.02 15.56
C PRO A 797 -59.13 -26.28 16.86
N GLU A 798 -59.63 -25.06 16.69
CA GLU A 798 -60.01 -24.11 17.75
C GLU A 798 -60.86 -24.78 18.84
N ARG A 799 -60.25 -25.08 19.99
CA ARG A 799 -61.00 -24.97 21.25
C ARG A 799 -60.92 -23.51 21.66
N ALA A 800 -62.03 -22.82 21.48
CA ALA A 800 -62.28 -21.51 22.05
C ALA A 800 -61.77 -21.47 23.50
N ALA A 801 -60.58 -20.90 23.69
CA ALA A 801 -60.10 -20.55 25.01
C ALA A 801 -61.03 -19.44 25.48
N ARG A 802 -61.94 -19.81 26.38
CA ARG A 802 -62.74 -18.87 27.18
C ARG A 802 -61.83 -17.73 27.65
N PRO A 803 -62.34 -16.49 27.71
CA PRO A 803 -61.53 -15.35 28.13
C PRO A 803 -60.99 -15.64 29.51
N VAL A 804 -59.66 -15.69 29.63
CA VAL A 804 -58.97 -15.64 30.92
C VAL A 804 -59.23 -14.24 31.46
N ARG A 805 -60.37 -14.09 32.14
CA ARG A 805 -60.65 -12.96 33.00
C ARG A 805 -59.63 -12.98 34.13
N SER A 806 -58.96 -11.83 34.28
CA SER A 806 -58.25 -11.33 35.45
C SER A 806 -57.19 -12.23 36.11
N ARG A 807 -56.02 -11.62 36.37
CA ARG A 807 -55.16 -11.98 37.49
C ARG A 807 -55.97 -11.92 38.79
N ASP A 808 -56.70 -12.98 39.11
CA ASP A 808 -56.99 -13.31 40.48
C ASP A 808 -55.82 -14.13 40.97
N THR A 809 -55.13 -13.62 41.99
CA THR A 809 -54.24 -14.41 42.83
C THR A 809 -54.95 -15.70 43.19
N ALA A 810 -54.48 -16.83 42.65
CA ALA A 810 -55.00 -18.15 43.01
C ALA A 810 -54.69 -18.36 44.50
N ARG A 811 -55.61 -17.97 45.37
CA ARG A 811 -55.51 -18.18 46.82
C ARG A 811 -55.26 -19.68 47.04
N LEU A 812 -54.22 -19.99 47.80
CA LEU A 812 -53.99 -21.33 48.30
C LEU A 812 -55.23 -21.76 49.09
N SER A 813 -55.66 -23.00 48.94
CA SER A 813 -56.69 -23.55 49.84
C SER A 813 -56.12 -23.62 51.27
N GLY A 814 -56.98 -23.59 52.30
CA GLY A 814 -56.53 -23.60 53.70
C GLY A 814 -55.64 -24.80 54.06
N SER A 815 -55.69 -25.92 53.33
CA SER A 815 -54.75 -27.04 53.50
C SER A 815 -53.43 -26.84 52.75
N GLU A 816 -53.45 -26.23 51.57
CA GLU A 816 -52.23 -25.85 50.83
C GLU A 816 -51.46 -24.74 51.53
N GLU A 817 -52.14 -23.74 52.11
CA GLU A 817 -51.52 -22.65 52.86
C GLU A 817 -50.80 -23.15 54.12
N ARG A 818 -51.42 -24.09 54.86
CA ARG A 818 -50.79 -24.73 56.03
C ARG A 818 -49.55 -25.55 55.66
N VAL A 819 -49.64 -26.32 54.57
CA VAL A 819 -48.49 -27.08 54.05
C VAL A 819 -47.38 -26.14 53.56
N ALA A 820 -47.72 -25.06 52.86
CA ALA A 820 -46.77 -24.09 52.35
C ALA A 820 -46.08 -23.29 53.48
N ALA A 821 -46.83 -22.89 54.51
CA ALA A 821 -46.29 -22.18 55.67
C ALA A 821 -45.28 -23.05 56.45
N LEU A 822 -45.63 -24.32 56.74
CA LEU A 822 -44.70 -25.23 57.41
C LEU A 822 -43.48 -25.56 56.54
N ALA A 823 -43.66 -25.63 55.21
CA ALA A 823 -42.55 -25.83 54.28
C ALA A 823 -41.61 -24.63 54.17
N ALA A 824 -42.15 -23.40 54.22
CA ALA A 824 -41.37 -22.16 54.26
C ALA A 824 -40.60 -22.00 55.59
N GLN A 825 -41.11 -22.57 56.68
CA GLN A 825 -40.43 -22.65 57.99
C GLN A 825 -39.35 -23.75 58.06
N GLY A 826 -39.11 -24.49 56.97
CA GLY A 826 -38.03 -25.49 56.90
C GLY A 826 -38.39 -26.91 57.35
N HIS A 827 -39.65 -27.20 57.70
CA HIS A 827 -40.05 -28.56 58.08
C HIS A 827 -39.93 -29.55 56.92
N THR A 828 -39.59 -30.81 57.19
CA THR A 828 -39.57 -31.87 56.15
C THR A 828 -40.98 -32.35 55.82
N ASN A 829 -41.20 -32.99 54.66
CA ASN A 829 -42.52 -33.51 54.28
C ASN A 829 -43.09 -34.51 55.31
N ARG A 830 -42.21 -35.25 55.99
CA ARG A 830 -42.57 -36.22 57.04
C ARG A 830 -43.00 -35.52 58.34
N GLU A 831 -42.32 -34.44 58.72
CA GLU A 831 -42.72 -33.61 59.87
C GLU A 831 -44.04 -32.88 59.64
N ILE A 832 -44.25 -32.35 58.43
CA ILE A 832 -45.51 -31.69 58.05
C ILE A 832 -46.67 -32.69 58.09
N ALA A 833 -46.44 -33.90 57.59
CA ALA A 833 -47.40 -35.00 57.61
C ALA A 833 -47.83 -35.34 59.05
N VAL A 834 -46.87 -35.43 59.99
CA VAL A 834 -47.16 -35.62 61.43
C VAL A 834 -47.93 -34.45 62.01
N LYS A 835 -47.49 -33.20 61.78
CA LYS A 835 -48.12 -31.99 62.33
C LYS A 835 -49.55 -31.74 61.84
N LEU A 836 -49.85 -32.15 60.60
CA LEU A 836 -51.17 -31.97 59.98
C LEU A 836 -52.02 -33.25 60.02
N PHE A 837 -51.53 -34.34 60.63
CA PHE A 837 -52.19 -35.65 60.69
C PHE A 837 -52.60 -36.18 59.31
N VAL A 838 -51.69 -36.09 58.33
CA VAL A 838 -51.89 -36.57 56.95
C VAL A 838 -50.70 -37.45 56.51
N SER A 839 -50.81 -38.12 55.36
CA SER A 839 -49.69 -38.90 54.80
C SER A 839 -48.64 -37.99 54.11
N PRO A 840 -47.34 -38.39 54.08
CA PRO A 840 -46.30 -37.66 53.35
C PRO A 840 -46.62 -37.43 51.87
N SER A 841 -47.25 -38.40 51.20
CA SER A 841 -47.70 -38.26 49.80
C SER A 841 -48.78 -37.19 49.61
N THR A 842 -49.60 -36.95 50.65
CA THR A 842 -50.59 -35.87 50.63
C THR A 842 -49.91 -34.49 50.74
N VAL A 843 -48.85 -34.38 51.55
CA VAL A 843 -48.02 -33.17 51.64
C VAL A 843 -47.33 -32.88 50.31
N GLU A 844 -46.75 -33.89 49.67
CA GLU A 844 -46.12 -33.75 48.35
C GLU A 844 -47.10 -33.25 47.30
N ARG A 845 -48.28 -33.87 47.22
CA ARG A 845 -49.34 -33.44 46.31
C ARG A 845 -49.77 -31.98 46.56
N HIS A 846 -49.89 -31.58 47.82
CA HIS A 846 -50.20 -30.18 48.17
C HIS A 846 -49.07 -29.23 47.78
N LEU A 847 -47.79 -29.59 47.99
CA LEU A 847 -46.66 -28.77 47.56
C LEU A 847 -46.58 -28.63 46.03
N THR A 848 -46.82 -29.70 45.27
CA THR A 848 -46.90 -29.62 43.80
C THR A 848 -48.00 -28.66 43.35
N CYS A 849 -49.17 -28.69 44.01
CA CYS A 849 -50.24 -27.74 43.75
C CYS A 849 -49.87 -26.31 44.15
N VAL A 850 -49.19 -26.11 45.28
CA VAL A 850 -48.69 -24.80 45.76
C VAL A 850 -47.70 -24.21 44.76
N TYR A 851 -46.71 -24.99 44.32
CA TYR A 851 -45.70 -24.57 43.35
C TYR A 851 -46.34 -24.13 42.03
N ARG A 852 -47.30 -24.93 41.54
CA ARG A 852 -48.08 -24.58 40.36
C ARG A 852 -48.93 -23.33 40.54
N LYS A 853 -49.55 -23.13 41.71
CA LYS A 853 -50.41 -21.97 41.99
C LYS A 853 -49.63 -20.67 42.23
N LEU A 854 -48.44 -20.77 42.83
CA LEU A 854 -47.54 -19.64 43.10
C LEU A 854 -46.56 -19.36 41.95
N GLY A 855 -46.46 -20.24 40.96
CA GLY A 855 -45.54 -20.08 39.83
C GLY A 855 -44.07 -20.28 40.20
N ILE A 856 -43.78 -21.07 41.24
CA ILE A 856 -42.42 -21.33 41.73
C ILE A 856 -41.99 -22.77 41.42
N ALA A 857 -40.68 -22.99 41.28
CA ALA A 857 -40.14 -24.30 40.89
C ALA A 857 -39.51 -25.07 42.07
N ARG A 858 -39.05 -24.36 43.11
CA ARG A 858 -38.31 -24.96 44.23
C ARG A 858 -38.91 -24.55 45.57
N ARG A 859 -38.75 -25.42 46.56
CA ARG A 859 -39.19 -25.17 47.96
C ARG A 859 -38.57 -23.89 48.53
N GLN A 860 -37.35 -23.56 48.13
CA GLN A 860 -36.59 -22.39 48.57
C GLN A 860 -37.20 -21.07 48.09
N ASP A 861 -38.03 -21.13 47.05
CA ASP A 861 -38.70 -19.97 46.45
C ASP A 861 -40.04 -19.66 47.15
N LEU A 862 -40.40 -20.41 48.20
CA LEU A 862 -41.59 -20.11 49.00
C LEU A 862 -41.39 -18.79 49.76
N PRO A 863 -42.34 -17.84 49.69
CA PRO A 863 -42.25 -16.59 50.44
C PRO A 863 -42.13 -16.85 51.94
N SER A 864 -41.14 -16.20 52.59
CA SER A 864 -40.92 -16.27 54.04
C SER A 864 -42.12 -15.78 54.87
N ASP A 865 -42.99 -14.98 54.24
CA ASP A 865 -44.09 -14.26 54.89
C ASP A 865 -45.40 -15.07 54.94
N LEU A 866 -45.40 -16.35 54.51
CA LEU A 866 -46.53 -17.27 54.63
C LEU A 866 -46.81 -17.60 56.12
N ARG A 867 -47.56 -16.73 56.80
CA ARG A 867 -47.96 -16.92 58.20
C ARG A 867 -49.13 -17.88 58.32
N THR A 868 -48.97 -18.92 59.14
CA THR A 868 -50.04 -19.82 59.55
C THR A 868 -51.06 -19.02 60.37
N ARG A 869 -52.30 -18.85 59.87
CA ARG A 869 -53.40 -18.35 60.72
C ARG A 869 -53.64 -19.38 61.83
N THR A 870 -53.44 -18.94 63.06
CA THR A 870 -53.41 -19.72 64.30
C THR A 870 -54.72 -20.49 64.52
N PHE A 871 -54.61 -21.77 64.85
CA PHE A 871 -55.68 -22.55 65.48
C PHE A 871 -55.61 -22.28 66.99
N GLU A 872 -56.50 -21.44 67.51
CA GLU A 872 -56.93 -21.55 68.91
C GLU A 872 -58.26 -22.29 68.95
N GLN A 873 -58.31 -23.31 69.79
CA GLN A 873 -59.43 -24.21 70.01
C GLN A 873 -60.56 -23.50 70.79
N ALA A 874 -61.80 -23.78 70.40
CA ALA A 874 -62.93 -23.90 71.31
C ALA A 874 -63.73 -25.15 70.86
N GLY A 875 -64.04 -26.13 71.70
CA GLY A 875 -63.97 -26.11 73.15
C GLY A 875 -64.08 -27.47 73.80
N HIS A 876 -64.03 -27.41 75.12
CA HIS A 876 -65.16 -27.93 75.89
C HIS A 876 -66.42 -27.12 75.58
#